data_AF-V5G352-F1
#
_entry.id   AF-V5G352-F1
#
_cell.length_a   1.000
_cell.length_b   1.000
_cell.length_c   1.000
_cell.angle_alpha   90.00
_cell.angle_beta   90.00
_cell.angle_gamma   90.00
#
_symmetry.space_group_name_H-M   'P 1'
#
loop_
_entity.id
_entity.type
_entity.pdbx_description
1 polymer ?
#
loop_
_entity_poly.entity_id
_entity_poly.type
_entity_poly.pdbx_seq_one_letter_code
_entity_poly.pdbx_strand_id
1 'polypeptide(L)'
;DSTPKCKLLPSPLTKLHDISYLTVDQSKEGDGELLAVSTEDGRVIFYSTKHTQKFRNEDGEEQIPDAVVVAQLGGKPCGLSGRVKDFELLELGGPGPFNDSFAVVTGSSDGMVRVWLLAKKDLKIEKIKKSGGDYKDDAASPRQVGTLLGSYETGNRITCLKAFVMRQSDDASASDDSDFESEEEVEEASSDESDEESGPRRKRFAARPHSTAQIGTPPPNPYHIASGLNCNFQRQDKLSHLPPFAPPTLAVAERDSHIAIMATNGDFSDEESQPGSPVIDANGHDDIENQEPLDNEETSEKPLKSALKKGSSLPPPPQIKRPELPPQPDPETLDLSTLTPLTPEIIARQATINIGTIGHVAHGKSTVVKAISEVQTVRFKNELERNITIKLGYANAKIYKCDNEACPRPTCYKSFKSEKEIDPPCEREGCTGRYRLLRHVSFVDCPGHDILMSTMLSGAAVMDAALLLIAGNETCPQPQTSEHLAAIEIMKLSHIIILQNKVDLMREEGALQHYQSILKFIRGTVADGSPIIPISAQLKYNIDAVNEHLVSHIPVPIRDFTAAPHMIVIRSFDVNKPGAEIDELKGGVAGGSILTGVLKLNDEIEIRPGLVTKDENGKIQCRPIFSRVVSLFAEHNDLKFAVPGGLIGVGTRVDPTLCRADRLVGFVLGLKGRLPAIYTEIEVNYFLLRRLLGVKTADGKQAKVAKLSKNEVLMVNIGSTATGAKVMGVKADAAKLSLTSPACTDIGEKIAISRRIDKHWRLIGWANIVAGNTLEPIVD
;
A
#
# COMPACT_ATOMS: atom_id res chain seq x y z
N ASP A 1 -14.92 34.00 -10.86
CA ASP A 1 -13.73 34.32 -11.67
C ASP A 1 -12.78 35.23 -10.92
N SER A 2 -11.50 34.87 -10.87
CA SER A 2 -10.46 35.60 -10.15
C SER A 2 -9.44 36.16 -11.13
N THR A 3 -9.45 37.47 -11.34
CA THR A 3 -8.50 38.15 -12.25
C THR A 3 -7.14 38.37 -11.56
N PRO A 4 -6.01 38.13 -12.25
CA PRO A 4 -4.68 38.28 -11.65
C PRO A 4 -4.32 39.77 -11.45
N LYS A 5 -4.15 40.19 -10.19
CA LYS A 5 -3.91 41.59 -9.81
C LYS A 5 -2.47 42.07 -10.05
N CYS A 6 -1.49 41.22 -9.78
CA CYS A 6 -0.07 41.52 -9.94
C CYS A 6 0.75 40.24 -10.14
N LYS A 7 1.94 40.38 -10.69
CA LYS A 7 2.91 39.30 -10.90
C LYS A 7 4.05 39.40 -9.88
N LEU A 8 4.48 38.26 -9.36
CA LEU A 8 5.55 38.14 -8.38
C LEU A 8 6.76 37.47 -9.04
N LEU A 9 7.80 38.26 -9.32
CA LEU A 9 9.06 37.78 -9.88
C LEU A 9 10.20 38.02 -8.87
N PRO A 10 10.83 36.97 -8.33
CA PRO A 10 12.09 37.12 -7.63
C PRO A 10 13.22 37.36 -8.64
N SER A 11 14.10 38.32 -8.36
CA SER A 11 15.35 38.53 -9.10
C SER A 11 16.52 38.21 -8.15
N PRO A 12 17.33 37.16 -8.38
CA PRO A 12 17.26 36.20 -9.50
C PRO A 12 16.08 35.21 -9.40
N LEU A 13 15.68 34.69 -10.57
CA LEU A 13 14.59 33.71 -10.71
C LEU A 13 14.91 32.42 -9.95
N THR A 14 14.09 32.11 -8.95
CA THR A 14 14.26 30.97 -8.04
C THR A 14 12.89 30.40 -7.67
N LYS A 15 12.82 29.12 -7.29
CA LYS A 15 11.55 28.50 -6.88
C LYS A 15 11.10 29.08 -5.55
N LEU A 16 9.79 29.27 -5.43
CA LEU A 16 9.12 29.67 -4.21
C LEU A 16 8.68 28.41 -3.45
N HIS A 17 8.76 28.43 -2.12
CA HIS A 17 8.38 27.29 -1.29
C HIS A 17 7.12 27.55 -0.46
N ASP A 18 7.03 28.72 0.15
CA ASP A 18 5.94 29.10 1.04
C ASP A 18 5.66 30.62 0.97
N ILE A 19 4.43 31.01 1.30
CA ILE A 19 3.87 32.36 1.11
C ILE A 19 2.98 32.73 2.29
N SER A 20 3.24 33.87 2.94
CA SER A 20 2.43 34.39 4.06
C SER A 20 2.14 35.88 3.91
N TYR A 21 0.94 36.31 4.26
CA TYR A 21 0.56 37.73 4.31
C TYR A 21 0.89 38.33 5.69
N LEU A 22 1.33 39.59 5.69
CA LEU A 22 1.69 40.35 6.88
C LEU A 22 0.96 41.70 6.87
N THR A 23 0.32 42.05 7.99
CA THR A 23 -0.35 43.34 8.20
C THR A 23 0.47 44.21 9.14
N VAL A 24 1.03 45.32 8.64
CA VAL A 24 2.04 46.10 9.39
C VAL A 24 1.43 47.14 10.35
N ASP A 25 0.29 47.76 10.00
CA ASP A 25 -0.40 48.79 10.78
C ASP A 25 -1.94 48.59 10.69
N GLN A 26 -2.66 48.63 11.82
CA GLN A 26 -4.14 48.57 11.89
C GLN A 26 -4.82 49.95 11.92
N SER A 27 -4.06 51.04 11.96
CA SER A 27 -4.53 52.38 12.35
C SER A 27 -4.76 53.37 11.18
N LYS A 28 -4.53 52.96 9.92
CA LYS A 28 -4.94 53.69 8.72
C LYS A 28 -5.36 52.71 7.63
N GLU A 29 -6.49 52.99 6.98
CA GLU A 29 -7.01 52.17 5.88
C GLU A 29 -6.00 52.07 4.73
N GLY A 30 -5.62 50.84 4.37
CA GLY A 30 -5.13 50.53 3.03
C GLY A 30 -3.64 50.23 2.87
N ASP A 31 -2.71 50.88 3.57
CA ASP A 31 -1.28 50.84 3.17
C ASP A 31 -0.43 49.71 3.81
N GLY A 32 -1.03 48.87 4.67
CA GLY A 32 -0.27 47.95 5.55
C GLY A 32 -0.07 46.49 5.09
N GLU A 33 -0.56 46.07 3.92
CA GLU A 33 -0.47 44.67 3.47
C GLU A 33 0.82 44.37 2.69
N LEU A 34 1.67 43.51 3.27
CA LEU A 34 2.86 42.95 2.63
C LEU A 34 2.70 41.44 2.43
N LEU A 35 3.28 40.93 1.35
CA LEU A 35 3.35 39.50 1.04
C LEU A 35 4.79 39.02 1.23
N ALA A 36 5.01 38.15 2.21
CA ALA A 36 6.28 37.49 2.46
C ALA A 36 6.35 36.16 1.68
N VAL A 37 7.47 35.90 1.03
CA VAL A 37 7.69 34.73 0.17
C VAL A 37 9.06 34.11 0.45
N SER A 38 9.12 32.80 0.70
CA SER A 38 10.38 32.07 0.86
C SER A 38 10.90 31.49 -0.46
N THR A 39 12.23 31.48 -0.64
CA THR A 39 12.89 30.99 -1.87
C THR A 39 13.89 29.85 -1.65
N GLU A 40 14.09 29.06 -2.70
CA GLU A 40 15.10 28.00 -2.80
C GLU A 40 16.54 28.51 -2.55
N ASP A 41 16.80 29.81 -2.76
CA ASP A 41 18.10 30.47 -2.58
C ASP A 41 18.35 30.95 -1.13
N GLY A 42 17.48 30.57 -0.18
CA GLY A 42 17.63 30.88 1.25
C GLY A 42 17.25 32.31 1.62
N ARG A 43 16.27 32.90 0.94
CA ARG A 43 15.77 34.27 1.15
C ARG A 43 14.31 34.26 1.56
N VAL A 44 13.91 35.27 2.33
CA VAL A 44 12.51 35.68 2.48
C VAL A 44 12.37 37.07 1.89
N ILE A 45 11.48 37.25 0.92
CA ILE A 45 11.28 38.51 0.18
C ILE A 45 9.91 39.08 0.51
N PHE A 46 9.85 40.36 0.83
CA PHE A 46 8.61 41.08 1.13
C PHE A 46 8.19 41.94 -0.07
N TYR A 47 6.98 41.71 -0.59
CA TYR A 47 6.37 42.43 -1.71
C TYR A 47 5.19 43.28 -1.25
N SER A 48 4.97 44.44 -1.87
CA SER A 48 3.72 45.20 -1.74
C SER A 48 2.73 44.80 -2.83
N THR A 49 1.49 44.47 -2.45
CA THR A 49 0.41 44.07 -3.38
C THR A 49 -0.46 45.24 -3.86
N LYS A 50 -0.11 46.48 -3.47
CA LYS A 50 -0.85 47.71 -3.79
C LYS A 50 -0.01 48.70 -4.62
N HIS A 51 1.30 48.75 -4.41
CA HIS A 51 2.22 49.46 -5.29
C HIS A 51 2.73 48.53 -6.39
N THR A 52 2.34 48.82 -7.63
CA THR A 52 2.72 48.03 -8.83
C THR A 52 3.58 48.88 -9.77
N GLN A 53 4.62 48.28 -10.36
CA GLN A 53 5.39 48.91 -11.42
C GLN A 53 4.81 48.53 -12.78
N LYS A 54 4.57 49.54 -13.63
CA LYS A 54 4.16 49.34 -15.02
C LYS A 54 5.38 49.46 -15.93
N PHE A 55 5.84 48.34 -16.50
CA PHE A 55 6.65 48.37 -17.70
C PHE A 55 5.75 48.61 -18.92
N ARG A 56 6.23 49.39 -19.89
CA ARG A 56 5.53 49.66 -21.15
C ARG A 56 6.41 49.16 -22.29
N ASN A 57 6.04 48.03 -22.88
CA ASN A 57 6.65 47.55 -24.12
C ASN A 57 6.06 48.31 -25.32
N GLU A 58 6.76 48.28 -26.45
CA GLU A 58 6.41 49.06 -27.65
C GLU A 58 5.15 48.54 -28.37
N ASP A 59 4.74 47.28 -28.12
CA ASP A 59 3.66 46.58 -28.85
C ASP A 59 2.23 46.73 -28.26
N GLY A 60 2.02 47.59 -27.26
CA GLY A 60 0.67 48.06 -26.89
C GLY A 60 -0.28 47.09 -26.17
N GLU A 61 0.13 45.86 -25.84
CA GLU A 61 -0.68 44.92 -25.03
C GLU A 61 -0.58 45.20 -23.51
N GLU A 62 -1.71 45.08 -22.79
CA GLU A 62 -1.77 45.26 -21.34
C GLU A 62 -1.23 44.03 -20.58
N GLN A 63 0.05 44.07 -20.15
CA GLN A 63 0.62 43.05 -19.27
C GLN A 63 0.23 43.26 -17.80
N ILE A 64 0.04 42.14 -17.08
CA ILE A 64 -0.17 42.11 -15.62
C ILE A 64 1.05 42.76 -14.95
N PRO A 65 0.88 43.77 -14.07
CA PRO A 65 2.00 44.55 -13.57
C PRO A 65 2.76 43.84 -12.46
N ASP A 66 4.05 44.11 -12.35
CA ASP A 66 4.92 43.49 -11.35
C ASP A 66 4.77 44.17 -9.97
N ALA A 67 4.81 43.36 -8.91
CA ALA A 67 4.74 43.82 -7.53
C ALA A 67 6.09 44.40 -7.05
N VAL A 68 6.05 45.52 -6.31
CA VAL A 68 7.26 46.16 -5.78
C VAL A 68 7.85 45.35 -4.63
N VAL A 69 9.14 44.99 -4.74
CA VAL A 69 9.93 44.45 -3.62
C VAL A 69 10.20 45.57 -2.62
N VAL A 70 9.79 45.36 -1.37
CA VAL A 70 10.00 46.31 -0.26
C VAL A 70 11.30 45.99 0.47
N ALA A 71 11.55 44.71 0.77
CA ALA A 71 12.73 44.28 1.52
C ALA A 71 13.09 42.81 1.25
N GLN A 72 14.36 42.46 1.49
CA GLN A 72 14.87 41.07 1.45
C GLN A 72 15.50 40.71 2.80
N LEU A 73 15.17 39.54 3.33
CA LEU A 73 15.81 38.94 4.49
C LEU A 73 16.63 37.72 4.05
N GLY A 74 17.87 37.62 4.52
CA GLY A 74 18.77 36.50 4.21
C GLY A 74 19.36 36.46 2.79
N GLY A 75 19.70 35.25 2.33
CA GLY A 75 20.45 34.95 1.12
C GLY A 75 21.97 34.90 1.27
N LYS A 76 22.64 34.59 0.15
CA LYS A 76 24.11 34.46 0.03
C LYS A 76 24.94 35.60 0.65
N PRO A 77 24.53 36.89 0.61
CA PRO A 77 25.28 37.98 1.28
C PRO A 77 25.38 37.83 2.81
N CYS A 78 24.41 37.17 3.46
CA CYS A 78 24.43 36.86 4.90
C CYS A 78 25.00 35.46 5.19
N GLY A 79 25.73 34.84 4.25
CA GLY A 79 26.26 33.48 4.41
C GLY A 79 25.22 32.35 4.37
N LEU A 80 23.98 32.64 3.96
CA LEU A 80 22.93 31.63 3.84
C LEU A 80 22.97 30.99 2.44
N SER A 81 23.21 29.69 2.39
CA SER A 81 23.21 28.87 1.15
C SER A 81 22.10 27.81 1.10
N GLY A 82 21.35 27.62 2.19
CA GLY A 82 20.31 26.60 2.31
C GLY A 82 18.90 27.12 1.97
N ARG A 83 18.12 26.32 1.23
CA ARG A 83 16.71 26.62 0.92
C ARG A 83 15.91 26.79 2.22
N VAL A 84 15.12 27.86 2.32
CA VAL A 84 14.07 27.99 3.35
C VAL A 84 12.85 27.27 2.82
N LYS A 85 12.37 26.28 3.57
CA LYS A 85 11.24 25.44 3.16
C LYS A 85 9.90 25.93 3.71
N ASP A 86 9.94 26.52 4.90
CA ASP A 86 8.81 26.91 5.72
C ASP A 86 9.28 28.04 6.65
N PHE A 87 8.42 29.01 6.96
CA PHE A 87 8.77 30.13 7.83
C PHE A 87 7.55 30.71 8.57
N GLU A 88 7.73 31.04 9.85
CA GLU A 88 6.70 31.68 10.66
C GLU A 88 7.04 33.14 10.94
N LEU A 89 6.04 34.01 10.88
CA LEU A 89 6.12 35.42 11.28
C LEU A 89 5.38 35.63 12.60
N LEU A 90 6.07 36.06 13.64
CA LEU A 90 5.52 36.27 14.99
C LEU A 90 5.57 37.75 15.39
N GLU A 91 4.47 38.26 15.93
CA GLU A 91 4.39 39.58 16.54
C GLU A 91 4.83 39.55 18.01
N LEU A 92 5.87 40.31 18.36
CA LEU A 92 6.34 40.45 19.74
C LEU A 92 5.56 41.54 20.48
N GLY A 93 4.32 41.23 20.86
CA GLY A 93 3.46 42.14 21.64
C GLY A 93 3.69 42.05 23.14
N GLY A 94 4.50 42.97 23.70
CA GLY A 94 4.75 43.09 25.14
C GLY A 94 5.51 44.37 25.54
N PRO A 95 5.32 44.87 26.78
CA PRO A 95 5.94 46.11 27.25
C PRO A 95 7.46 45.95 27.43
N GLY A 96 8.24 46.49 26.49
CA GLY A 96 9.70 46.45 26.52
C GLY A 96 10.33 47.08 25.27
N PRO A 97 11.68 47.01 25.12
CA PRO A 97 12.37 47.60 23.97
C PRO A 97 12.06 46.95 22.61
N PHE A 98 11.29 45.84 22.59
CA PHE A 98 10.93 45.07 21.40
C PHE A 98 9.49 45.31 20.89
N ASN A 99 8.74 46.24 21.50
CA ASN A 99 7.30 46.47 21.29
C ASN A 99 6.88 46.96 19.87
N ASP A 100 7.78 46.88 18.89
CA ASP A 100 7.55 47.28 17.49
C ASP A 100 8.44 46.43 16.53
N SER A 101 8.56 45.13 16.81
CA SER A 101 9.36 44.17 16.03
C SER A 101 8.64 42.83 15.79
N PHE A 102 8.86 42.28 14.60
CA PHE A 102 8.48 40.93 14.22
C PHE A 102 9.67 39.98 14.44
N ALA A 103 9.39 38.75 14.88
CA ALA A 103 10.35 37.65 14.82
C ALA A 103 10.04 36.76 13.59
N VAL A 104 11.02 36.56 12.72
CA VAL A 104 10.92 35.66 11.56
C VAL A 104 11.65 34.38 11.90
N VAL A 105 10.96 33.24 11.98
CA VAL A 105 11.57 31.93 12.24
C VAL A 105 11.62 31.15 10.93
N THR A 106 12.82 30.90 10.40
CA THR A 106 13.00 30.22 9.11
C THR A 106 13.51 28.78 9.31
N GLY A 107 12.81 27.80 8.75
CA GLY A 107 13.24 26.40 8.70
C GLY A 107 14.04 26.11 7.43
N SER A 108 15.35 25.91 7.56
CA SER A 108 16.21 25.57 6.42
C SER A 108 16.33 24.05 6.21
N SER A 109 16.57 23.68 4.96
CA SER A 109 16.86 22.29 4.57
C SER A 109 18.02 21.62 5.28
N ASP A 110 18.95 22.41 5.76
CA ASP A 110 20.25 21.96 6.24
C ASP A 110 20.18 21.61 7.74
N GLY A 111 18.97 21.45 8.26
CA GLY A 111 18.70 21.19 9.68
C GLY A 111 18.81 22.41 10.59
N MET A 112 19.02 23.61 10.04
CA MET A 112 19.09 24.83 10.84
C MET A 112 17.74 25.55 10.91
N VAL A 113 17.24 25.74 12.13
CA VAL A 113 16.24 26.77 12.46
C VAL A 113 16.99 28.08 12.69
N ARG A 114 16.52 29.19 12.13
CA ARG A 114 17.10 30.52 12.39
C ARG A 114 16.03 31.51 12.79
N VAL A 115 16.31 32.31 13.81
CA VAL A 115 15.40 33.34 14.34
C VAL A 115 15.97 34.71 14.01
N TRP A 116 15.19 35.53 13.30
CA TRP A 116 15.54 36.88 12.90
C TRP A 116 14.63 37.90 13.58
N LEU A 117 15.19 39.03 14.01
CA LEU A 117 14.42 40.17 14.49
C LEU A 117 14.30 41.22 13.36
N LEU A 118 13.08 41.67 13.10
CA LEU A 118 12.75 42.62 12.03
C LEU A 118 11.92 43.78 12.61
N ALA A 119 12.47 45.00 12.63
CA ALA A 119 11.75 46.17 13.13
C ALA A 119 10.67 46.63 12.14
N LYS A 120 9.49 47.05 12.61
CA LYS A 120 8.42 47.56 11.72
C LYS A 120 8.85 48.77 10.88
N LYS A 121 9.83 49.54 11.37
CA LYS A 121 10.43 50.70 10.68
C LYS A 121 11.13 50.32 9.37
N ASP A 122 11.71 49.13 9.27
CA ASP A 122 12.40 48.65 8.07
C ASP A 122 11.46 48.16 6.96
N LEU A 123 10.17 47.97 7.29
CA LEU A 123 9.12 47.55 6.35
C LEU A 123 8.32 48.72 5.75
N LYS A 124 8.65 49.98 6.11
CA LYS A 124 7.95 51.17 5.59
C LYS A 124 8.55 51.63 4.26
N ILE A 125 7.69 51.80 3.25
CA ILE A 125 8.07 52.29 1.93
C ILE A 125 8.32 53.81 2.02
N GLU A 126 9.58 54.23 1.98
CA GLU A 126 9.91 55.64 1.79
C GLU A 126 9.53 56.09 0.38
N LYS A 127 8.90 57.26 0.27
CA LYS A 127 8.48 57.83 -1.02
C LYS A 127 9.69 58.05 -1.92
N ILE A 128 9.77 57.26 -3.00
CA ILE A 128 10.78 57.41 -4.07
C ILE A 128 10.78 58.88 -4.53
N LYS A 129 11.90 59.57 -4.33
CA LYS A 129 12.05 60.97 -4.75
C LYS A 129 12.02 61.04 -6.28
N LYS A 130 11.04 61.73 -6.85
CA LYS A 130 11.04 62.09 -8.27
C LYS A 130 12.10 63.16 -8.52
N SER A 131 13.25 62.75 -9.06
CA SER A 131 14.17 63.62 -9.80
C SER A 131 14.27 63.09 -11.23
N GLY A 132 13.89 63.91 -12.21
CA GLY A 132 13.90 63.51 -13.63
C GLY A 132 15.31 63.50 -14.22
N GLY A 133 15.50 62.65 -15.22
CA GLY A 133 16.77 62.41 -15.93
C GLY A 133 16.89 60.94 -16.29
N ASP A 134 17.35 60.63 -17.50
CA ASP A 134 17.42 59.24 -18.02
C ASP A 134 18.28 58.34 -17.11
N TYR A 135 17.73 57.17 -16.75
CA TYR A 135 18.48 56.10 -16.11
C TYR A 135 18.52 54.86 -17.01
N LYS A 136 19.75 54.47 -17.36
CA LYS A 136 20.08 53.14 -17.89
C LYS A 136 19.95 52.08 -16.81
N ASP A 137 20.02 50.83 -17.25
CA ASP A 137 20.03 49.62 -16.43
C ASP A 137 20.90 49.71 -15.17
N ASP A 138 20.25 49.87 -14.02
CA ASP A 138 20.77 49.48 -12.71
C ASP A 138 19.58 49.08 -11.83
N ALA A 139 19.31 47.78 -11.76
CA ALA A 139 18.27 47.24 -10.89
C ALA A 139 18.69 47.45 -9.42
N ALA A 140 18.07 48.43 -8.76
CA ALA A 140 18.33 48.75 -7.36
C ALA A 140 18.26 47.49 -6.49
N SER A 141 19.39 47.12 -5.87
CA SER A 141 19.47 45.92 -5.05
C SER A 141 18.49 46.03 -3.87
N PRO A 142 17.67 44.99 -3.59
CA PRO A 142 16.63 45.09 -2.58
C PRO A 142 17.24 45.31 -1.19
N ARG A 143 16.64 46.23 -0.42
CA ARG A 143 17.11 46.58 0.94
C ARG A 143 17.17 45.32 1.80
N GLN A 144 18.36 44.99 2.29
CA GLN A 144 18.52 43.86 3.20
C GLN A 144 18.08 44.27 4.60
N VAL A 145 17.21 43.47 5.22
CA VAL A 145 16.59 43.78 6.52
C VAL A 145 16.65 42.59 7.47
N GLY A 146 16.60 42.92 8.76
CA GLY A 146 16.53 41.96 9.86
C GLY A 146 17.90 41.54 10.42
N THR A 147 17.96 41.38 11.73
CA THR A 147 19.14 40.95 12.48
C THR A 147 18.97 39.50 12.92
N LEU A 148 19.95 38.64 12.64
CA LEU A 148 19.93 37.25 13.14
C LEU A 148 20.10 37.27 14.67
N LEU A 149 19.11 36.75 15.41
CA LEU A 149 19.19 36.58 16.87
C LEU A 149 19.91 35.28 17.25
N GLY A 150 19.68 34.22 16.48
CA GLY A 150 20.28 32.92 16.75
C GLY A 150 19.95 31.87 15.69
N SER A 151 20.74 30.79 15.70
CA SER A 151 20.55 29.61 14.87
C SER A 151 20.69 28.35 15.71
N TYR A 152 19.77 27.42 15.54
CA TYR A 152 19.75 26.11 16.20
C TYR A 152 19.84 25.01 15.15
N GLU A 153 20.72 24.03 15.36
CA GLU A 153 20.97 22.94 14.41
C GLU A 153 20.36 21.64 14.94
N THR A 154 19.44 21.04 14.18
CA THR A 154 18.71 19.83 14.54
C THR A 154 19.30 18.55 13.93
N GLY A 155 20.36 18.67 13.11
CA GLY A 155 20.97 17.58 12.33
C GLY A 155 20.09 16.99 11.22
N ASN A 156 18.78 17.24 11.23
CA ASN A 156 17.78 16.62 10.35
C ASN A 156 17.11 17.65 9.43
N ARG A 157 16.88 17.29 8.17
CA ARG A 157 16.23 18.17 7.18
C ARG A 157 14.83 18.60 7.64
N ILE A 158 14.68 19.86 8.02
CA ILE A 158 13.39 20.46 8.36
C ILE A 158 12.50 20.50 7.10
N THR A 159 11.25 20.06 7.24
CA THR A 159 10.27 20.06 6.14
C THR A 159 9.04 20.93 6.40
N CYS A 160 8.66 21.06 7.67
CA CYS A 160 7.59 21.91 8.17
C CYS A 160 8.07 22.54 9.48
N LEU A 161 7.62 23.74 9.81
CA LEU A 161 7.98 24.46 11.03
C LEU A 161 6.75 25.24 11.54
N LYS A 162 6.56 25.25 12.85
CA LYS A 162 5.60 26.14 13.52
C LYS A 162 6.26 26.73 14.76
N ALA A 163 6.05 28.02 14.98
CA ALA A 163 6.59 28.73 16.14
C ALA A 163 5.46 29.50 16.84
N PHE A 164 5.61 29.73 18.14
CA PHE A 164 4.65 30.44 18.99
C PHE A 164 5.40 31.27 20.03
N VAL A 165 4.78 32.36 20.50
CA VAL A 165 5.34 33.18 21.58
C VAL A 165 4.76 32.71 22.92
N MET A 166 5.63 32.20 23.80
CA MET A 166 5.28 31.89 25.19
C MET A 166 5.16 33.20 25.98
N ARG A 167 4.00 33.45 26.62
CA ARG A 167 3.84 34.52 27.60
C ARG A 167 4.08 33.99 29.01
N GLN A 168 4.69 34.79 29.88
CA GLN A 168 4.68 34.51 31.32
C GLN A 168 3.27 34.73 31.86
N SER A 169 2.87 33.91 32.83
CA SER A 169 1.58 33.99 33.52
C SER A 169 1.60 35.10 34.57
N ASP A 170 0.85 36.17 34.34
CA ASP A 170 0.57 37.20 35.35
C ASP A 170 -0.43 36.67 36.40
N ASP A 171 -0.02 35.71 37.23
CA ASP A 171 -0.77 35.29 38.43
C ASP A 171 0.15 34.69 39.51
N ALA A 172 0.82 35.58 40.24
CA ALA A 172 1.63 35.24 41.41
C ALA A 172 0.85 35.47 42.72
N SER A 173 -0.31 34.82 42.92
CA SER A 173 -0.93 34.64 44.25
C SER A 173 -2.14 33.67 44.30
N ALA A 174 -1.94 32.42 43.89
CA ALA A 174 -2.80 31.31 44.33
C ALA A 174 -1.99 30.01 44.43
N SER A 175 -1.68 29.60 45.66
CA SER A 175 -1.14 28.27 45.95
C SER A 175 -2.30 27.27 46.07
N ASP A 176 -2.39 26.33 45.14
CA ASP A 176 -2.98 25.02 45.37
C ASP A 176 -2.15 24.00 44.57
N ASP A 177 -1.54 23.05 45.29
CA ASP A 177 -0.72 21.99 44.71
C ASP A 177 -1.60 20.93 44.04
N SER A 178 -1.38 20.66 42.75
CA SER A 178 -1.68 19.36 42.14
C SER A 178 -0.86 19.11 40.87
N ASP A 179 0.17 18.30 41.04
CA ASP A 179 0.62 17.24 40.12
C ASP A 179 0.59 17.55 38.61
N PHE A 180 1.72 18.05 38.12
CA PHE A 180 2.16 17.83 36.75
C PHE A 180 3.62 17.35 36.75
N GLU A 181 3.86 16.17 37.32
CA GLU A 181 5.11 15.44 37.11
C GLU A 181 5.19 15.06 35.63
N SER A 182 6.02 15.80 34.90
CA SER A 182 6.45 15.42 33.56
C SER A 182 7.26 14.13 33.65
N GLU A 183 6.87 13.11 32.88
CA GLU A 183 7.66 11.89 32.71
C GLU A 183 9.09 12.27 32.27
N GLU A 184 10.06 11.96 33.13
CA GLU A 184 11.47 12.03 32.78
C GLU A 184 11.77 10.99 31.71
N GLU A 185 12.47 11.41 30.64
CA GLU A 185 13.07 10.45 29.70
C GLU A 185 14.15 9.66 30.44
N VAL A 186 13.85 8.41 30.78
CA VAL A 186 14.84 7.50 31.38
C VAL A 186 15.97 7.26 30.38
N GLU A 187 17.15 7.66 30.83
CA GLU A 187 18.47 7.56 30.20
C GLU A 187 18.69 6.29 29.36
N GLU A 188 19.13 6.46 28.10
CA GLU A 188 19.98 5.43 27.48
C GLU A 188 21.33 5.44 28.19
N ALA A 189 21.50 4.50 29.13
CA ALA A 189 22.77 4.26 29.80
C ALA A 189 23.83 3.73 28.82
N SER A 190 24.61 4.64 28.21
CA SER A 190 25.88 4.30 27.58
C SER A 190 26.97 4.16 28.64
N SER A 191 27.23 2.92 29.08
CA SER A 191 28.38 2.61 29.92
C SER A 191 29.67 2.57 29.08
N ASP A 192 30.29 3.73 28.86
CA ASP A 192 31.73 3.80 28.56
C ASP A 192 32.49 3.83 29.91
N GLU A 193 33.20 2.75 30.24
CA GLU A 193 34.16 2.79 31.35
C GLU A 193 35.38 3.62 30.96
N SER A 194 35.76 4.51 31.87
CA SER A 194 36.96 5.34 31.79
C SER A 194 38.23 4.54 32.09
N ASP A 195 39.30 4.80 31.34
CA ASP A 195 40.67 4.65 31.84
C ASP A 195 41.52 5.86 31.39
N GLU A 196 41.89 6.72 32.35
CA GLU A 196 42.98 7.68 32.18
C GLU A 196 44.30 7.02 32.63
N GLU A 197 45.37 7.07 31.82
CA GLU A 197 46.60 7.78 32.21
C GLU A 197 47.71 7.80 31.13
N SER A 198 48.67 8.72 31.33
CA SER A 198 50.07 8.67 30.86
C SER A 198 50.46 9.25 29.47
N GLY A 199 50.45 10.58 29.38
CA GLY A 199 51.71 11.29 29.07
C GLY A 199 52.04 11.68 27.60
N PRO A 200 53.05 12.58 27.39
CA PRO A 200 52.94 13.59 26.33
C PRO A 200 54.07 13.62 25.29
N ARG A 201 53.80 14.06 24.04
CA ARG A 201 54.86 14.57 23.13
C ARG A 201 54.42 15.50 21.98
N ARG A 202 54.65 16.81 22.22
CA ARG A 202 55.34 17.80 21.34
C ARG A 202 54.93 18.01 19.85
N LYS A 203 54.40 19.23 19.63
CA LYS A 203 54.95 20.32 18.76
C LYS A 203 55.16 20.12 17.24
N ARG A 204 54.37 20.89 16.44
CA ARG A 204 54.75 21.91 15.40
C ARG A 204 53.67 21.94 14.29
N PHE A 205 53.09 23.06 13.82
CA PHE A 205 53.49 24.44 13.44
C PHE A 205 53.40 24.62 11.90
N ALA A 206 52.98 25.83 11.49
CA ALA A 206 53.18 26.48 10.19
C ALA A 206 52.20 26.22 9.02
N ALA A 207 51.40 27.25 8.79
CA ALA A 207 50.58 27.62 7.65
C ALA A 207 51.28 27.73 6.27
N ARG A 208 50.50 27.54 5.17
CA ARG A 208 50.25 28.38 3.94
C ARG A 208 51.43 29.08 3.18
N PRO A 209 51.26 29.65 1.94
CA PRO A 209 50.25 29.47 0.86
C PRO A 209 50.81 29.50 -0.62
N HIS A 210 49.90 29.48 -1.62
CA HIS A 210 50.02 30.01 -3.02
C HIS A 210 51.05 29.38 -4.01
N SER A 211 51.04 29.65 -5.33
CA SER A 211 49.98 29.61 -6.39
C SER A 211 50.63 29.93 -7.75
N THR A 212 50.21 29.31 -8.87
CA THR A 212 50.27 29.89 -10.26
C THR A 212 49.62 28.95 -11.29
N ALA A 213 49.32 29.45 -12.49
CA ALA A 213 48.54 28.77 -13.54
C ALA A 213 49.12 29.01 -14.96
N GLN A 214 48.69 28.23 -15.97
CA GLN A 214 48.34 28.62 -17.37
C GLN A 214 48.03 27.35 -18.22
N ILE A 215 46.83 27.18 -18.83
CA ILE A 215 46.28 27.64 -20.14
C ILE A 215 46.63 26.75 -21.37
N GLY A 216 45.60 26.31 -22.13
CA GLY A 216 45.73 25.76 -23.51
C GLY A 216 44.62 24.78 -23.95
N THR A 217 43.83 25.10 -24.98
CA THR A 217 42.69 24.31 -25.52
C THR A 217 42.67 24.31 -27.08
N PRO A 218 41.59 23.92 -27.80
CA PRO A 218 41.20 22.61 -28.36
C PRO A 218 41.27 22.67 -29.93
N PRO A 219 40.33 22.21 -30.81
CA PRO A 219 39.27 21.16 -30.83
C PRO A 219 39.62 20.09 -31.94
N PRO A 220 38.74 19.42 -32.74
CA PRO A 220 37.27 19.30 -32.78
C PRO A 220 36.74 17.83 -32.90
N ASN A 221 35.66 17.64 -33.67
CA ASN A 221 34.81 16.44 -33.92
C ASN A 221 34.28 16.55 -35.40
N PRO A 222 33.65 15.54 -36.06
CA PRO A 222 32.18 15.39 -35.97
C PRO A 222 31.56 13.99 -36.28
N TYR A 223 30.24 13.88 -36.09
CA TYR A 223 29.34 12.76 -36.47
C TYR A 223 28.82 12.87 -37.92
N HIS A 224 28.42 11.76 -38.58
CA HIS A 224 27.06 11.52 -39.17
C HIS A 224 26.89 10.14 -39.86
N ILE A 225 25.78 9.94 -40.63
CA ILE A 225 25.00 8.69 -40.79
C ILE A 225 24.72 8.32 -42.28
N ALA A 226 24.52 7.01 -42.56
CA ALA A 226 23.76 6.34 -43.65
C ALA A 226 24.39 5.96 -45.02
N SER A 227 23.83 4.85 -45.56
CA SER A 227 23.90 4.21 -46.91
C SER A 227 25.26 3.73 -47.44
N GLY A 228 25.38 2.66 -48.26
CA GLY A 228 24.43 1.61 -48.68
C GLY A 228 25.03 0.63 -49.74
N LEU A 229 24.36 -0.52 -49.96
CA LEU A 229 24.46 -1.46 -51.11
C LEU A 229 25.69 -2.41 -51.34
N ASN A 230 25.33 -3.69 -51.55
CA ASN A 230 25.91 -4.74 -52.41
C ASN A 230 27.38 -5.21 -52.27
N CYS A 231 27.55 -6.51 -51.96
CA CYS A 231 27.94 -7.49 -53.00
C CYS A 231 27.78 -8.98 -52.59
N ASN A 232 27.56 -9.81 -53.62
CA ASN A 232 27.30 -11.25 -53.61
C ASN A 232 28.28 -12.14 -52.82
N PHE A 233 27.78 -13.28 -52.33
CA PHE A 233 28.39 -14.58 -52.67
C PHE A 233 27.34 -15.70 -52.76
N GLN A 234 27.41 -16.50 -53.83
CA GLN A 234 26.52 -17.64 -54.10
C GLN A 234 27.02 -18.92 -53.43
N ARG A 235 26.11 -19.85 -53.09
CA ARG A 235 26.27 -21.27 -53.47
C ARG A 235 24.94 -22.05 -53.50
N GLN A 236 24.79 -22.73 -54.63
CA GLN A 236 23.87 -23.81 -55.03
C GLN A 236 23.94 -25.04 -54.11
N ASP A 237 23.10 -26.09 -54.19
CA ASP A 237 21.78 -26.37 -54.80
C ASP A 237 21.32 -27.73 -54.21
N LYS A 238 20.00 -28.00 -54.10
CA LYS A 238 19.41 -29.33 -54.42
C LYS A 238 17.87 -29.37 -54.35
N LEU A 239 17.29 -29.81 -55.46
CA LEU A 239 15.93 -30.34 -55.68
C LEU A 239 15.68 -31.65 -54.88
N SER A 240 14.47 -32.23 -54.72
CA SER A 240 13.09 -31.93 -55.17
C SER A 240 12.07 -32.80 -54.42
N HIS A 241 10.81 -32.33 -54.25
CA HIS A 241 9.56 -32.96 -54.75
C HIS A 241 8.28 -32.44 -54.03
N LEU A 242 7.22 -32.33 -54.84
CA LEU A 242 5.83 -31.88 -54.56
C LEU A 242 4.93 -33.09 -54.14
N PRO A 243 3.66 -32.95 -53.68
CA PRO A 243 2.66 -31.91 -54.06
C PRO A 243 1.76 -31.32 -52.94
N PRO A 244 0.93 -30.30 -53.25
CA PRO A 244 0.02 -29.65 -52.32
C PRO A 244 -1.40 -30.25 -52.34
N PHE A 245 -2.18 -30.03 -51.27
CA PHE A 245 -3.62 -30.25 -51.26
C PHE A 245 -4.39 -28.96 -50.99
N ALA A 246 -5.41 -28.73 -51.83
CA ALA A 246 -6.38 -27.64 -51.74
C ALA A 246 -7.67 -28.13 -51.03
N PRO A 247 -8.61 -27.24 -50.64
CA PRO A 247 -9.67 -27.56 -49.68
C PRO A 247 -10.95 -28.12 -50.33
N PRO A 248 -11.83 -28.77 -49.56
CA PRO A 248 -13.21 -29.07 -49.95
C PRO A 248 -14.17 -27.93 -49.57
N THR A 249 -15.22 -27.78 -50.37
CA THR A 249 -16.24 -26.71 -50.28
C THR A 249 -17.60 -27.25 -49.82
N LEU A 250 -18.42 -26.35 -49.24
CA LEU A 250 -19.90 -26.34 -49.27
C LEU A 250 -20.70 -27.56 -48.74
N ALA A 251 -21.48 -27.30 -47.69
CA ALA A 251 -22.89 -27.66 -47.65
C ALA A 251 -23.66 -26.54 -46.93
N VAL A 252 -24.62 -25.92 -47.62
CA VAL A 252 -25.54 -24.89 -47.10
C VAL A 252 -26.89 -25.53 -46.82
N ALA A 253 -27.56 -25.10 -45.76
CA ALA A 253 -29.00 -25.29 -45.57
C ALA A 253 -29.59 -23.95 -45.10
N GLU A 254 -30.34 -23.30 -45.99
CA GLU A 254 -31.01 -22.03 -45.74
C GLU A 254 -32.24 -22.19 -44.84
N ARG A 255 -32.59 -21.12 -44.12
CA ARG A 255 -33.99 -20.70 -43.95
C ARG A 255 -34.09 -19.21 -43.63
N ASP A 256 -34.47 -18.47 -44.67
CA ASP A 256 -35.38 -17.31 -44.68
C ASP A 256 -36.36 -17.21 -43.49
N SER A 257 -36.89 -16.03 -43.10
CA SER A 257 -36.82 -14.67 -43.70
C SER A 257 -37.37 -13.58 -42.74
N HIS A 258 -37.34 -12.33 -43.24
CA HIS A 258 -38.15 -11.15 -42.84
C HIS A 258 -37.55 -10.11 -41.88
N ILE A 259 -36.85 -9.17 -42.51
CA ILE A 259 -36.88 -7.75 -42.15
C ILE A 259 -38.32 -7.22 -42.28
N ALA A 260 -38.80 -6.46 -41.31
CA ALA A 260 -39.95 -5.57 -41.45
C ALA A 260 -39.65 -4.23 -40.76
N ILE A 261 -39.58 -3.17 -41.57
CA ILE A 261 -39.46 -1.78 -41.10
C ILE A 261 -40.89 -1.23 -41.01
N MET A 262 -41.27 -0.68 -39.86
CA MET A 262 -42.41 0.25 -39.78
C MET A 262 -42.02 1.48 -38.97
N ALA A 263 -42.15 2.64 -39.60
CA ALA A 263 -42.10 3.93 -38.96
C ALA A 263 -43.54 4.45 -38.81
N THR A 264 -43.84 5.08 -37.68
CA THR A 264 -45.07 5.86 -37.48
C THR A 264 -44.74 7.14 -36.73
N ASN A 265 -44.92 8.27 -37.39
CA ASN A 265 -44.94 9.60 -36.75
C ASN A 265 -46.25 9.76 -35.97
N GLY A 266 -46.25 10.55 -34.88
CA GLY A 266 -47.41 10.68 -33.98
C GLY A 266 -47.26 11.73 -32.87
N ASP A 267 -46.79 12.92 -33.25
CA ASP A 267 -46.99 14.25 -32.67
C ASP A 267 -47.85 14.50 -31.39
N PHE A 268 -47.33 15.43 -30.57
CA PHE A 268 -47.98 16.34 -29.58
C PHE A 268 -48.74 15.81 -28.34
N SER A 269 -48.22 16.14 -27.14
CA SER A 269 -48.70 17.30 -26.35
C SER A 269 -47.88 17.53 -25.06
N ASP A 270 -47.52 18.78 -24.75
CA ASP A 270 -46.83 19.21 -23.53
C ASP A 270 -47.76 19.25 -22.29
N GLU A 271 -47.19 19.09 -21.08
CA GLU A 271 -47.58 19.92 -19.92
C GLU A 271 -46.49 19.89 -18.82
N GLU A 272 -46.15 21.07 -18.28
CA GLU A 272 -45.22 21.26 -17.15
C GLU A 272 -45.97 21.28 -15.81
N SER A 273 -45.40 20.71 -14.75
CA SER A 273 -45.39 21.33 -13.41
C SER A 273 -44.49 20.59 -12.42
N GLN A 274 -43.97 21.33 -11.43
CA GLN A 274 -42.90 20.93 -10.51
C GLN A 274 -43.42 20.55 -9.09
N PRO A 275 -42.55 20.02 -8.18
CA PRO A 275 -42.98 19.08 -7.14
C PRO A 275 -43.38 19.71 -5.80
N GLY A 276 -44.10 18.94 -4.97
CA GLY A 276 -44.45 19.29 -3.59
C GLY A 276 -43.98 18.24 -2.57
N SER A 277 -43.24 18.69 -1.55
CA SER A 277 -42.91 17.92 -0.35
C SER A 277 -43.98 18.14 0.73
N PRO A 278 -44.35 17.13 1.54
CA PRO A 278 -45.21 17.35 2.70
C PRO A 278 -44.40 17.84 3.91
N VAL A 279 -44.94 18.83 4.63
CA VAL A 279 -44.41 19.38 5.88
C VAL A 279 -45.18 18.79 7.07
N ILE A 280 -44.51 18.77 8.22
CA ILE A 280 -45.04 18.31 9.52
C ILE A 280 -46.04 19.33 10.06
N ASP A 281 -47.25 18.88 10.41
CA ASP A 281 -48.14 19.62 11.30
C ASP A 281 -48.24 18.90 12.66
N ALA A 282 -48.07 19.68 13.72
CA ALA A 282 -48.29 19.26 15.09
C ALA A 282 -49.26 20.24 15.76
N ASN A 283 -50.37 19.73 16.28
CA ASN A 283 -51.22 20.37 17.28
C ASN A 283 -52.03 19.26 17.99
N GLY A 284 -52.25 19.39 19.29
CA GLY A 284 -52.84 18.34 20.13
C GLY A 284 -54.04 18.82 20.96
N HIS A 285 -54.37 18.04 22.00
CA HIS A 285 -55.51 18.18 22.92
C HIS A 285 -56.90 17.92 22.27
N ASP A 286 -57.84 17.23 22.90
CA ASP A 286 -57.90 16.50 24.19
C ASP A 286 -58.84 15.28 24.03
N ASP A 287 -58.74 14.28 24.91
CA ASP A 287 -59.91 13.65 25.57
C ASP A 287 -59.50 12.59 26.61
N ILE A 288 -60.34 12.42 27.64
CA ILE A 288 -60.08 11.67 28.87
C ILE A 288 -61.08 10.52 29.00
N GLU A 289 -60.64 9.29 29.37
CA GLU A 289 -61.36 8.46 30.35
C GLU A 289 -60.60 7.20 30.85
N ASN A 290 -60.31 7.20 32.16
CA ASN A 290 -60.40 6.12 33.15
C ASN A 290 -60.29 4.62 32.71
N GLN A 291 -59.30 3.90 33.26
CA GLN A 291 -59.52 2.90 34.32
C GLN A 291 -58.21 2.32 34.90
N GLU A 292 -57.97 2.61 36.19
CA GLU A 292 -57.13 1.85 37.14
C GLU A 292 -58.03 0.78 37.83
N PRO A 293 -57.56 -0.19 38.69
CA PRO A 293 -56.68 0.09 39.84
C PRO A 293 -55.83 -1.05 40.51
N LEU A 294 -54.84 -0.66 41.36
CA LEU A 294 -54.28 -1.37 42.56
C LEU A 294 -53.52 -2.73 42.34
N ASP A 295 -52.57 -3.23 43.14
CA ASP A 295 -51.98 -2.94 44.49
C ASP A 295 -50.60 -3.69 44.59
N ASN A 296 -49.60 -3.45 45.48
CA ASN A 296 -49.28 -2.40 46.47
C ASN A 296 -47.77 -2.47 46.92
N GLU A 297 -47.36 -1.57 47.85
CA GLU A 297 -46.33 -1.61 48.95
C GLU A 297 -45.02 -2.46 48.86
N GLU A 298 -43.83 -2.05 49.32
CA GLU A 298 -43.46 -1.28 50.52
C GLU A 298 -41.98 -0.78 50.45
N THR A 299 -41.64 0.35 51.09
CA THR A 299 -40.27 0.91 51.18
C THR A 299 -39.66 0.78 52.59
N SER A 300 -38.35 0.52 52.69
CA SER A 300 -37.59 0.74 53.94
C SER A 300 -36.18 1.31 53.68
N GLU A 301 -35.85 2.40 54.34
CA GLU A 301 -34.65 3.24 54.09
C GLU A 301 -33.35 2.73 54.74
N LYS A 302 -32.18 3.16 54.21
CA LYS A 302 -30.99 3.65 54.95
C LYS A 302 -29.91 4.26 54.01
N PRO A 303 -28.90 5.04 54.49
CA PRO A 303 -28.82 6.44 54.08
C PRO A 303 -27.55 6.88 53.31
N LEU A 304 -27.51 8.16 52.97
CA LEU A 304 -26.49 8.85 52.14
C LEU A 304 -25.02 8.73 52.60
N LYS A 305 -24.13 8.54 51.61
CA LYS A 305 -22.84 9.22 51.31
C LYS A 305 -22.13 8.41 50.19
N SER A 306 -21.38 8.98 49.25
CA SER A 306 -20.88 10.34 49.02
C SER A 306 -20.84 10.65 47.52
N ALA A 307 -21.05 11.92 47.13
CA ALA A 307 -21.02 12.34 45.73
C ALA A 307 -19.58 12.61 45.26
N LEU A 308 -18.97 11.66 44.55
CA LEU A 308 -17.79 11.88 43.73
C LEU A 308 -18.06 11.47 42.28
N LYS A 309 -18.32 12.51 41.48
CA LYS A 309 -18.33 12.65 40.02
C LYS A 309 -17.81 11.43 39.22
N LYS A 310 -18.66 10.42 38.98
CA LYS A 310 -18.42 9.46 37.88
C LYS A 310 -18.61 10.19 36.55
N GLY A 311 -17.58 10.13 35.70
CA GLY A 311 -17.65 10.66 34.34
C GLY A 311 -18.74 9.96 33.53
N SER A 312 -19.44 10.72 32.69
CA SER A 312 -20.49 10.21 31.82
C SER A 312 -19.91 9.34 30.71
N SER A 313 -19.93 8.01 30.89
CA SER A 313 -19.84 7.10 29.77
C SER A 313 -21.14 7.16 28.97
N LEU A 314 -21.07 7.80 27.80
CA LEU A 314 -22.09 7.60 26.76
C LEU A 314 -22.20 6.08 26.51
N PRO A 315 -23.41 5.50 26.46
CA PRO A 315 -23.54 4.10 26.09
C PRO A 315 -22.94 3.89 24.69
N PRO A 316 -22.15 2.82 24.46
CA PRO A 316 -21.62 2.54 23.13
C PRO A 316 -22.79 2.43 22.13
N PRO A 317 -22.61 2.89 20.88
CA PRO A 317 -23.67 2.81 19.88
C PRO A 317 -24.17 1.36 19.76
N PRO A 318 -25.48 1.13 19.56
CA PRO A 318 -26.07 -0.20 19.61
C PRO A 318 -25.37 -1.10 18.61
N GLN A 319 -24.65 -2.10 19.13
CA GLN A 319 -23.98 -3.09 18.31
C GLN A 319 -25.07 -3.82 17.52
N ILE A 320 -24.96 -3.78 16.19
CA ILE A 320 -25.84 -4.50 15.28
C ILE A 320 -25.80 -5.97 15.72
N LYS A 321 -26.93 -6.50 16.19
CA LYS A 321 -27.04 -7.91 16.60
C LYS A 321 -26.69 -8.78 15.40
N ARG A 322 -25.51 -9.38 15.43
CA ARG A 322 -25.01 -10.25 14.37
C ARG A 322 -25.92 -11.48 14.26
N PRO A 323 -26.23 -11.98 13.06
CA PRO A 323 -27.01 -13.20 12.92
C PRO A 323 -26.27 -14.37 13.57
N GLU A 324 -26.98 -15.15 14.39
CA GLU A 324 -26.40 -16.29 15.10
C GLU A 324 -26.08 -17.42 14.11
N LEU A 325 -24.80 -17.51 13.72
CA LEU A 325 -24.29 -18.62 12.92
C LEU A 325 -24.43 -19.94 13.70
N PRO A 326 -24.71 -21.08 13.04
CA PRO A 326 -24.90 -22.36 13.71
C PRO A 326 -23.70 -22.69 14.59
N PRO A 327 -23.90 -23.21 15.81
CA PRO A 327 -22.80 -23.51 16.72
C PRO A 327 -21.91 -24.59 16.09
N GLN A 328 -20.59 -24.37 16.12
CA GLN A 328 -19.67 -25.46 15.78
C GLN A 328 -19.78 -26.58 16.83
N PRO A 329 -19.75 -27.86 16.42
CA PRO A 329 -19.61 -28.97 17.35
C PRO A 329 -18.35 -28.80 18.20
N ASP A 330 -18.40 -29.32 19.42
CA ASP A 330 -17.27 -29.19 20.35
C ASP A 330 -16.06 -29.99 19.84
N PRO A 331 -14.84 -29.46 19.99
CA PRO A 331 -13.64 -30.03 19.38
C PRO A 331 -13.28 -31.43 19.89
N GLU A 332 -13.91 -31.88 20.98
CA GLU A 332 -13.78 -33.21 21.58
C GLU A 332 -14.70 -34.26 20.94
N THR A 333 -15.84 -33.86 20.35
CA THR A 333 -16.83 -34.77 19.72
C THR A 333 -16.65 -34.88 18.19
N LEU A 334 -15.60 -34.26 17.65
CA LEU A 334 -15.38 -34.07 16.22
C LEU A 334 -14.78 -35.31 15.53
N ASP A 335 -15.58 -36.05 14.76
CA ASP A 335 -15.08 -37.13 13.90
C ASP A 335 -14.51 -36.59 12.58
N LEU A 336 -13.19 -36.45 12.55
CA LEU A 336 -12.40 -35.98 11.41
C LEU A 336 -12.59 -36.79 10.12
N SER A 337 -13.10 -38.03 10.18
CA SER A 337 -13.32 -38.87 9.00
C SER A 337 -14.57 -38.52 8.20
N THR A 338 -15.55 -37.88 8.83
CA THR A 338 -16.84 -37.52 8.22
C THR A 338 -16.85 -36.11 7.61
N LEU A 339 -15.90 -35.26 8.01
CA LEU A 339 -15.84 -33.87 7.57
C LEU A 339 -15.38 -33.78 6.12
N THR A 340 -16.08 -32.96 5.33
CA THR A 340 -15.61 -32.49 4.02
C THR A 340 -15.44 -30.97 4.06
N PRO A 341 -14.61 -30.35 3.21
CA PRO A 341 -14.51 -28.89 3.18
C PRO A 341 -15.85 -28.22 2.84
N LEU A 342 -16.77 -28.95 2.21
CA LEU A 342 -18.10 -28.46 1.82
C LEU A 342 -19.19 -28.67 2.89
N THR A 343 -18.83 -29.06 4.10
CA THR A 343 -19.81 -29.21 5.20
C THR A 343 -20.39 -27.82 5.56
N PRO A 344 -21.73 -27.62 5.61
CA PRO A 344 -22.33 -26.29 5.79
C PRO A 344 -21.83 -25.52 7.03
N GLU A 345 -21.55 -26.22 8.14
CA GLU A 345 -20.99 -25.64 9.37
C GLU A 345 -19.62 -24.98 9.17
N ILE A 346 -18.81 -25.53 8.26
CA ILE A 346 -17.49 -25.01 7.90
C ILE A 346 -17.67 -23.80 6.97
N ILE A 347 -18.40 -23.97 5.86
CA ILE A 347 -18.63 -22.91 4.86
C ILE A 347 -19.32 -21.68 5.49
N ALA A 348 -20.21 -21.87 6.47
CA ALA A 348 -20.91 -20.76 7.12
C ALA A 348 -19.98 -19.82 7.91
N ARG A 349 -18.83 -20.32 8.40
CA ARG A 349 -17.94 -19.62 9.33
C ARG A 349 -16.56 -19.31 8.76
N GLN A 350 -15.99 -20.19 7.94
CA GLN A 350 -14.64 -20.03 7.39
C GLN A 350 -14.56 -20.28 5.88
N ALA A 351 -13.63 -19.56 5.23
CA ALA A 351 -13.27 -19.84 3.86
C ALA A 351 -12.54 -21.20 3.76
N THR A 352 -12.70 -21.87 2.62
CA THR A 352 -12.15 -23.22 2.37
C THR A 352 -11.18 -23.27 1.18
N ILE A 353 -11.13 -22.20 0.40
CA ILE A 353 -10.30 -22.07 -0.80
C ILE A 353 -9.71 -20.66 -0.89
N ASN A 354 -8.43 -20.58 -1.25
CA ASN A 354 -7.69 -19.34 -1.43
C ASN A 354 -7.53 -19.01 -2.92
N ILE A 355 -7.98 -17.80 -3.31
CA ILE A 355 -8.03 -17.34 -4.69
C ILE A 355 -7.21 -16.07 -4.82
N GLY A 356 -6.09 -16.15 -5.54
CA GLY A 356 -5.22 -15.00 -5.77
C GLY A 356 -5.77 -14.03 -6.81
N THR A 357 -5.58 -12.73 -6.64
CA THR A 357 -5.70 -11.78 -7.76
C THR A 357 -4.32 -11.30 -8.20
N ILE A 358 -3.98 -11.51 -9.47
CA ILE A 358 -2.68 -11.15 -10.07
C ILE A 358 -2.87 -10.33 -11.35
N GLY A 359 -1.82 -9.61 -11.77
CA GLY A 359 -1.85 -8.71 -12.93
C GLY A 359 -1.03 -7.43 -12.72
N HIS A 360 -0.85 -6.64 -13.79
CA HIS A 360 -0.05 -5.40 -13.80
C HIS A 360 -0.50 -4.38 -12.74
N VAL A 361 0.36 -3.40 -12.44
CA VAL A 361 -0.02 -2.20 -11.65
C VAL A 361 -1.25 -1.52 -12.29
N ALA A 362 -2.11 -0.88 -11.48
CA ALA A 362 -3.31 -0.17 -11.93
C ALA A 362 -4.37 -0.96 -12.74
N HIS A 363 -4.24 -2.29 -12.91
CA HIS A 363 -5.28 -3.15 -13.51
C HIS A 363 -6.55 -3.32 -12.64
N GLY A 364 -6.56 -2.82 -11.39
CA GLY A 364 -7.75 -2.84 -10.52
C GLY A 364 -7.96 -4.13 -9.70
N LYS A 365 -6.88 -4.84 -9.32
CA LYS A 365 -6.93 -6.06 -8.49
C LYS A 365 -7.75 -5.88 -7.22
N SER A 366 -7.33 -4.96 -6.35
CA SER A 366 -8.03 -4.59 -5.12
C SER A 366 -9.47 -4.11 -5.36
N THR A 367 -9.74 -3.47 -6.50
CA THR A 367 -11.09 -3.05 -6.89
C THR A 367 -11.98 -4.25 -7.22
N VAL A 368 -11.48 -5.26 -7.94
CA VAL A 368 -12.21 -6.51 -8.22
C VAL A 368 -12.48 -7.27 -6.92
N VAL A 369 -11.48 -7.39 -6.04
CA VAL A 369 -11.68 -8.03 -4.72
C VAL A 369 -12.76 -7.30 -3.92
N LYS A 370 -12.71 -5.96 -3.86
CA LYS A 370 -13.75 -5.13 -3.23
C LYS A 370 -15.10 -5.21 -3.95
N ALA A 371 -15.14 -5.50 -5.24
CA ALA A 371 -16.37 -5.64 -5.99
C ALA A 371 -17.08 -6.97 -5.64
N ILE A 372 -16.33 -8.08 -5.55
CA ILE A 372 -16.84 -9.42 -5.22
C ILE A 372 -17.16 -9.56 -3.72
N SER A 373 -16.23 -9.16 -2.84
CA SER A 373 -16.32 -9.35 -1.39
C SER A 373 -16.97 -8.20 -0.63
N GLU A 374 -17.07 -7.02 -1.24
CA GLU A 374 -17.42 -5.74 -0.59
C GLU A 374 -16.46 -5.28 0.53
N VAL A 375 -15.36 -5.99 0.76
CA VAL A 375 -14.32 -5.66 1.73
C VAL A 375 -13.15 -4.96 1.03
N GLN A 376 -12.63 -3.90 1.65
CA GLN A 376 -11.46 -3.20 1.14
C GLN A 376 -10.16 -3.84 1.65
N THR A 377 -9.32 -4.30 0.73
CA THR A 377 -8.05 -4.98 1.03
C THR A 377 -6.96 -4.03 1.52
N VAL A 378 -6.94 -2.79 1.00
CA VAL A 378 -5.99 -1.74 1.37
C VAL A 378 -6.35 -1.16 2.73
N ARG A 379 -5.52 -1.46 3.76
CA ARG A 379 -5.75 -1.04 5.16
C ARG A 379 -4.70 -0.07 5.70
N PHE A 380 -3.50 0.00 5.12
CA PHE A 380 -2.42 0.85 5.65
C PHE A 380 -2.42 2.25 5.02
N LYS A 381 -2.20 3.29 5.84
CA LYS A 381 -2.11 4.69 5.40
C LYS A 381 -1.10 4.88 4.25
N ASN A 382 0.09 4.28 4.36
CA ASN A 382 1.15 4.35 3.36
C ASN A 382 0.76 3.69 2.01
N GLU A 383 -0.17 2.73 2.00
CA GLU A 383 -0.67 2.10 0.77
C GLU A 383 -1.75 2.98 0.11
N LEU A 384 -2.62 3.58 0.92
CA LEU A 384 -3.63 4.57 0.49
C LEU A 384 -2.96 5.81 -0.13
N GLU A 385 -1.97 6.40 0.55
CA GLU A 385 -1.25 7.59 0.06
C GLU A 385 -0.50 7.34 -1.24
N ARG A 386 0.01 6.11 -1.46
CA ARG A 386 0.79 5.75 -2.66
C ARG A 386 -0.04 5.09 -3.76
N ASN A 387 -1.32 4.78 -3.50
CA ASN A 387 -2.21 4.03 -4.38
C ASN A 387 -1.60 2.69 -4.89
N ILE A 388 -0.80 2.02 -4.06
CA ILE A 388 -0.23 0.70 -4.35
C ILE A 388 -0.42 -0.25 -3.17
N THR A 389 -0.83 -1.48 -3.47
CA THR A 389 -0.79 -2.62 -2.55
C THR A 389 0.67 -2.95 -2.26
N ILE A 390 1.11 -2.95 -1.00
CA ILE A 390 2.49 -3.27 -0.61
C ILE A 390 2.53 -4.65 0.06
N LYS A 391 1.67 -4.84 1.06
CA LYS A 391 1.49 -6.11 1.77
C LYS A 391 0.37 -6.91 1.10
N LEU A 392 0.35 -8.22 1.31
CA LEU A 392 -0.77 -9.05 0.86
C LEU A 392 -2.05 -8.57 1.55
N GLY A 393 -3.04 -8.25 0.73
CA GLY A 393 -4.38 -7.84 1.13
C GLY A 393 -5.31 -9.05 1.15
N TYR A 394 -6.30 -9.02 2.05
CA TYR A 394 -7.18 -10.16 2.28
C TYR A 394 -8.63 -9.74 2.43
N ALA A 395 -9.53 -10.55 1.88
CA ALA A 395 -10.97 -10.39 1.98
C ALA A 395 -11.66 -11.74 1.77
N ASN A 396 -12.67 -12.07 2.57
CA ASN A 396 -13.48 -13.26 2.34
C ASN A 396 -14.80 -12.89 1.67
N ALA A 397 -15.36 -13.82 0.89
CA ALA A 397 -16.66 -13.67 0.26
C ALA A 397 -17.46 -14.98 0.32
N LYS A 398 -18.73 -14.90 0.71
CA LYS A 398 -19.68 -16.01 0.61
C LYS A 398 -20.34 -15.95 -0.76
N ILE A 399 -20.31 -17.06 -1.51
CA ILE A 399 -20.93 -17.21 -2.82
C ILE A 399 -22.18 -18.07 -2.65
N TYR A 400 -23.31 -17.50 -3.08
CA TYR A 400 -24.62 -18.11 -2.98
C TYR A 400 -25.21 -18.36 -4.38
N LYS A 401 -26.13 -19.32 -4.45
CA LYS A 401 -26.93 -19.62 -5.65
C LYS A 401 -28.41 -19.61 -5.28
N CYS A 402 -29.25 -18.92 -6.05
CA CYS A 402 -30.70 -18.95 -5.83
C CYS A 402 -31.24 -20.35 -6.19
N ASP A 403 -32.07 -20.92 -5.32
CA ASP A 403 -32.69 -22.25 -5.53
C ASP A 403 -33.68 -22.30 -6.70
N ASN A 404 -34.25 -21.16 -7.07
CA ASN A 404 -35.31 -21.09 -8.05
C ASN A 404 -34.76 -21.23 -9.49
N GLU A 405 -35.14 -22.30 -10.17
CA GLU A 405 -34.78 -22.58 -11.57
C GLU A 405 -35.27 -21.51 -12.56
N ALA A 406 -36.29 -20.72 -12.20
CA ALA A 406 -36.73 -19.55 -12.98
C ALA A 406 -35.74 -18.36 -12.94
N CYS A 407 -34.65 -18.45 -12.16
CA CYS A 407 -33.60 -17.45 -12.14
C CYS A 407 -32.57 -17.73 -13.25
N PRO A 408 -32.43 -16.87 -14.28
CA PRO A 408 -31.53 -17.12 -15.40
C PRO A 408 -30.06 -17.02 -14.95
N ARG A 409 -29.20 -17.77 -15.62
CA ARG A 409 -27.74 -17.60 -15.53
C ARG A 409 -27.36 -16.33 -16.31
N PRO A 410 -26.48 -15.45 -15.80
CA PRO A 410 -25.64 -15.62 -14.61
C PRO A 410 -26.23 -15.08 -13.29
N THR A 411 -27.31 -14.29 -13.31
CA THR A 411 -27.82 -13.53 -12.13
C THR A 411 -28.34 -14.40 -10.98
N CYS A 412 -28.46 -15.71 -11.18
CA CYS A 412 -28.71 -16.68 -10.12
C CYS A 412 -27.56 -16.82 -9.09
N TYR A 413 -26.34 -16.38 -9.40
CA TYR A 413 -25.20 -16.35 -8.48
C TYR A 413 -24.99 -14.95 -7.90
N LYS A 414 -24.78 -14.86 -6.58
CA LYS A 414 -24.47 -13.59 -5.90
C LYS A 414 -23.42 -13.79 -4.82
N SER A 415 -22.55 -12.81 -4.65
CA SER A 415 -21.54 -12.79 -3.58
C SER A 415 -21.86 -11.71 -2.54
N PHE A 416 -21.63 -12.02 -1.27
CA PHE A 416 -21.78 -11.10 -0.16
C PHE A 416 -20.64 -11.25 0.86
N LYS A 417 -20.52 -10.28 1.77
CA LYS A 417 -19.62 -10.34 2.93
C LYS A 417 -19.90 -11.56 3.81
N SER A 418 -18.89 -12.02 4.53
CA SER A 418 -19.00 -13.12 5.50
C SER A 418 -20.03 -12.90 6.61
N GLU A 419 -20.36 -11.64 6.93
CA GLU A 419 -21.34 -11.26 7.96
C GLU A 419 -22.80 -11.50 7.55
N LYS A 420 -23.09 -11.66 6.25
CA LYS A 420 -24.47 -11.90 5.79
C LYS A 420 -24.94 -13.31 6.19
N GLU A 421 -26.24 -13.41 6.41
CA GLU A 421 -26.96 -14.64 6.77
C GLU A 421 -26.68 -15.79 5.77
N ILE A 422 -26.96 -17.02 6.21
CA ILE A 422 -26.62 -18.24 5.46
C ILE A 422 -27.56 -18.49 4.28
N ASP A 423 -28.85 -18.18 4.43
CA ASP A 423 -29.85 -18.37 3.37
C ASP A 423 -30.72 -17.11 3.17
N PRO A 424 -30.14 -15.98 2.70
CA PRO A 424 -30.90 -14.75 2.51
C PRO A 424 -31.95 -14.90 1.39
N PRO A 425 -33.07 -14.16 1.44
CA PRO A 425 -34.06 -14.18 0.37
C PRO A 425 -33.46 -13.65 -0.94
N CYS A 426 -33.91 -14.18 -2.09
CA CYS A 426 -33.43 -13.66 -3.38
C CYS A 426 -33.99 -12.25 -3.64
N GLU A 427 -33.11 -11.26 -3.71
CA GLU A 427 -33.41 -9.82 -3.85
C GLU A 427 -34.07 -9.41 -5.19
N ARG A 428 -34.43 -10.38 -6.04
CA ARG A 428 -35.04 -10.15 -7.36
C ARG A 428 -36.56 -10.13 -7.25
N GLU A 429 -37.16 -9.05 -7.72
CA GLU A 429 -38.62 -8.92 -7.82
C GLU A 429 -39.22 -10.12 -8.56
N GLY A 430 -40.27 -10.72 -7.98
CA GLY A 430 -40.94 -11.92 -8.52
C GLY A 430 -40.26 -13.27 -8.20
N CYS A 431 -39.14 -13.32 -7.47
CA CYS A 431 -38.52 -14.58 -7.04
C CYS A 431 -38.81 -14.92 -5.57
N THR A 432 -39.51 -16.02 -5.32
CA THR A 432 -39.77 -16.57 -3.97
C THR A 432 -38.63 -17.44 -3.41
N GLY A 433 -37.56 -17.64 -4.18
CA GLY A 433 -36.42 -18.49 -3.80
C GLY A 433 -35.54 -17.85 -2.72
N ARG A 434 -34.76 -18.71 -2.04
CA ARG A 434 -33.65 -18.28 -1.17
C ARG A 434 -32.32 -18.56 -1.86
N TYR A 435 -31.31 -17.77 -1.49
CA TYR A 435 -29.92 -17.94 -1.90
C TYR A 435 -29.25 -18.96 -0.98
N ARG A 436 -28.98 -20.19 -1.44
CA ARG A 436 -28.20 -21.16 -0.67
C ARG A 436 -26.70 -20.86 -0.76
N LEU A 437 -26.04 -20.90 0.39
CA LEU A 437 -24.58 -20.82 0.47
C LEU A 437 -23.93 -22.05 -0.19
N LEU A 438 -23.17 -21.83 -1.27
CA LEU A 438 -22.42 -22.90 -1.94
C LEU A 438 -20.96 -22.95 -1.50
N ARG A 439 -20.31 -21.79 -1.33
CA ARG A 439 -18.88 -21.68 -1.06
C ARG A 439 -18.55 -20.43 -0.26
N HIS A 440 -17.49 -20.52 0.54
CA HIS A 440 -16.86 -19.38 1.21
C HIS A 440 -15.42 -19.33 0.70
N VAL A 441 -15.12 -18.28 -0.06
CA VAL A 441 -13.82 -18.10 -0.71
C VAL A 441 -13.03 -17.01 0.00
N SER A 442 -11.72 -17.18 0.07
CA SER A 442 -10.76 -16.22 0.58
C SER A 442 -9.98 -15.64 -0.60
N PHE A 443 -9.95 -14.32 -0.73
CA PHE A 443 -9.18 -13.62 -1.76
C PHE A 443 -7.83 -13.15 -1.21
N VAL A 444 -6.77 -13.48 -1.95
CA VAL A 444 -5.39 -13.02 -1.69
C VAL A 444 -5.04 -11.96 -2.74
N ASP A 445 -5.07 -10.69 -2.35
CA ASP A 445 -4.75 -9.55 -3.21
C ASP A 445 -3.23 -9.36 -3.29
N CYS A 446 -2.64 -9.87 -4.37
CA CYS A 446 -1.19 -9.78 -4.59
C CYS A 446 -0.78 -8.40 -5.11
N PRO A 447 0.34 -7.83 -4.61
CA PRO A 447 0.91 -6.63 -5.20
C PRO A 447 1.35 -6.92 -6.64
N GLY A 448 1.05 -6.00 -7.56
CA GLY A 448 1.42 -6.13 -8.97
C GLY A 448 2.68 -5.37 -9.38
N HIS A 449 3.34 -4.69 -8.44
CA HIS A 449 4.54 -3.91 -8.71
C HIS A 449 5.76 -4.84 -8.74
N ASP A 450 6.62 -4.69 -9.75
CA ASP A 450 7.81 -5.54 -9.95
C ASP A 450 8.78 -5.59 -8.75
N ILE A 451 8.94 -4.50 -8.00
CA ILE A 451 9.74 -4.47 -6.75
C ILE A 451 9.20 -5.45 -5.69
N LEU A 452 7.89 -5.75 -5.73
CA LEU A 452 7.16 -6.57 -4.75
C LEU A 452 6.93 -8.01 -5.22
N MET A 453 7.65 -8.47 -6.26
CA MET A 453 7.58 -9.85 -6.74
C MET A 453 7.85 -10.89 -5.65
N SER A 454 8.67 -10.55 -4.63
CA SER A 454 8.88 -11.46 -3.49
C SER A 454 7.59 -11.73 -2.72
N THR A 455 6.85 -10.67 -2.39
CA THR A 455 5.54 -10.73 -1.71
C THR A 455 4.49 -11.45 -2.57
N MET A 456 4.51 -11.25 -3.89
CA MET A 456 3.62 -11.97 -4.82
C MET A 456 3.89 -13.47 -4.82
N LEU A 457 5.17 -13.89 -4.83
CA LEU A 457 5.57 -15.29 -4.75
C LEU A 457 5.19 -15.93 -3.40
N SER A 458 5.37 -15.20 -2.29
CA SER A 458 4.94 -15.67 -0.96
C SER A 458 3.42 -15.86 -0.85
N GLY A 459 2.63 -15.02 -1.54
CA GLY A 459 1.19 -15.21 -1.66
C GLY A 459 0.82 -16.38 -2.57
N ALA A 460 1.56 -16.57 -3.67
CA ALA A 460 1.31 -17.63 -4.65
C ALA A 460 1.42 -19.05 -4.07
N ALA A 461 2.29 -19.26 -3.07
CA ALA A 461 2.44 -20.54 -2.39
C ALA A 461 1.21 -20.99 -1.58
N VAL A 462 0.24 -20.10 -1.33
CA VAL A 462 -0.96 -20.35 -0.51
C VAL A 462 -2.25 -20.41 -1.35
N MET A 463 -2.18 -20.01 -2.61
CA MET A 463 -3.33 -19.98 -3.51
C MET A 463 -3.68 -21.39 -4.00
N ASP A 464 -4.96 -21.71 -4.06
CA ASP A 464 -5.47 -22.90 -4.75
C ASP A 464 -5.82 -22.59 -6.23
N ALA A 465 -6.19 -21.33 -6.50
CA ALA A 465 -6.59 -20.83 -7.82
C ALA A 465 -6.22 -19.35 -8.00
N ALA A 466 -6.25 -18.85 -9.23
CA ALA A 466 -5.88 -17.47 -9.53
C ALA A 466 -6.80 -16.76 -10.54
N LEU A 467 -7.05 -15.47 -10.28
CA LEU A 467 -7.69 -14.52 -11.16
C LEU A 467 -6.60 -13.65 -11.81
N LEU A 468 -6.41 -13.81 -13.13
CA LEU A 468 -5.51 -12.97 -13.91
C LEU A 468 -6.26 -11.75 -14.47
N LEU A 469 -6.02 -10.58 -13.88
CA LEU A 469 -6.60 -9.33 -14.36
C LEU A 469 -5.75 -8.70 -15.47
N ILE A 470 -6.41 -8.40 -16.59
CA ILE A 470 -5.84 -7.67 -17.73
C ILE A 470 -6.75 -6.47 -17.99
N ALA A 471 -6.21 -5.24 -17.91
CA ALA A 471 -7.01 -4.05 -18.23
C ALA A 471 -7.11 -3.86 -19.74
N GLY A 472 -8.33 -3.70 -20.26
CA GLY A 472 -8.58 -3.58 -21.70
C GLY A 472 -8.09 -2.27 -22.32
N ASN A 473 -7.93 -1.21 -21.51
CA ASN A 473 -7.39 0.07 -21.96
C ASN A 473 -5.86 0.04 -22.22
N GLU A 474 -5.20 -1.09 -21.98
CA GLU A 474 -3.75 -1.28 -22.14
C GLU A 474 -3.42 -2.31 -23.21
N THR A 475 -2.17 -2.31 -23.68
CA THR A 475 -1.72 -3.27 -24.70
C THR A 475 -1.35 -4.61 -24.07
N CYS A 476 -2.17 -5.65 -24.31
CA CYS A 476 -1.79 -7.02 -24.00
C CYS A 476 -0.76 -7.55 -25.03
N PRO A 477 0.34 -8.21 -24.60
CA PRO A 477 0.71 -8.54 -23.22
C PRO A 477 1.62 -7.50 -22.54
N GLN A 478 1.31 -7.17 -21.28
CA GLN A 478 2.19 -6.38 -20.42
C GLN A 478 3.30 -7.24 -19.78
N PRO A 479 4.50 -6.69 -19.50
CA PRO A 479 5.62 -7.47 -18.97
C PRO A 479 5.37 -8.11 -17.60
N GLN A 480 4.66 -7.42 -16.70
CA GLN A 480 4.31 -7.97 -15.37
C GLN A 480 3.21 -9.06 -15.48
N THR A 481 2.33 -8.97 -16.49
CA THR A 481 1.32 -10.01 -16.74
C THR A 481 1.98 -11.34 -17.12
N SER A 482 3.06 -11.33 -17.92
CA SER A 482 3.82 -12.54 -18.22
C SER A 482 4.71 -13.00 -17.06
N GLU A 483 5.25 -12.09 -16.25
CA GLU A 483 6.01 -12.42 -15.03
C GLU A 483 5.13 -13.13 -13.98
N HIS A 484 3.93 -12.64 -13.71
CA HIS A 484 2.98 -13.28 -12.80
C HIS A 484 2.44 -14.62 -13.33
N LEU A 485 2.14 -14.73 -14.63
CA LEU A 485 1.66 -15.98 -15.22
C LEU A 485 2.72 -17.09 -15.14
N ALA A 486 3.99 -16.76 -15.41
CA ALA A 486 5.10 -17.71 -15.25
C ALA A 486 5.33 -18.10 -13.78
N ALA A 487 5.16 -17.18 -12.83
CA ALA A 487 5.24 -17.50 -11.40
C ALA A 487 4.15 -18.51 -10.97
N ILE A 488 2.93 -18.36 -11.48
CA ILE A 488 1.80 -19.28 -11.24
C ILE A 488 2.06 -20.67 -11.87
N GLU A 489 2.60 -20.70 -13.09
CA GLU A 489 3.02 -21.93 -13.78
C GLU A 489 4.11 -22.68 -12.99
N ILE A 490 5.09 -21.97 -12.42
CA ILE A 490 6.14 -22.53 -11.56
C ILE A 490 5.56 -23.16 -10.29
N MET A 491 4.56 -22.51 -9.68
CA MET A 491 3.84 -23.01 -8.51
C MET A 491 2.79 -24.09 -8.84
N LYS A 492 2.66 -24.49 -10.12
CA LYS A 492 1.73 -25.52 -10.63
C LYS A 492 0.24 -25.25 -10.40
N LEU A 493 -0.18 -24.00 -10.33
CA LEU A 493 -1.60 -23.67 -10.24
C LEU A 493 -2.27 -23.84 -11.61
N SER A 494 -3.14 -24.85 -11.74
CA SER A 494 -3.89 -25.16 -12.96
C SER A 494 -5.15 -24.32 -13.13
N HIS A 495 -5.78 -23.90 -12.04
CA HIS A 495 -7.08 -23.24 -12.06
C HIS A 495 -6.93 -21.72 -12.16
N ILE A 496 -6.91 -21.24 -13.40
CA ILE A 496 -6.82 -19.81 -13.75
C ILE A 496 -8.14 -19.36 -14.37
N ILE A 497 -8.61 -18.16 -14.00
CA ILE A 497 -9.68 -17.44 -14.69
C ILE A 497 -9.15 -16.07 -15.08
N ILE A 498 -9.44 -15.62 -16.30
CA ILE A 498 -8.88 -14.39 -16.85
C ILE A 498 -9.97 -13.33 -16.87
N LEU A 499 -9.69 -12.18 -16.26
CA LEU A 499 -10.64 -11.09 -16.11
C LEU A 499 -10.17 -9.91 -16.96
N GLN A 500 -10.90 -9.62 -18.03
CA GLN A 500 -10.70 -8.44 -18.85
C GLN A 500 -11.43 -7.27 -18.16
N ASN A 501 -10.69 -6.45 -17.42
CA ASN A 501 -11.23 -5.34 -16.62
C ASN A 501 -11.22 -4.01 -17.38
N LYS A 502 -11.97 -3.02 -16.89
CA LYS A 502 -12.15 -1.68 -17.49
C LYS A 502 -12.75 -1.70 -18.90
N VAL A 503 -13.69 -2.63 -19.13
CA VAL A 503 -14.42 -2.73 -20.41
C VAL A 503 -15.30 -1.50 -20.65
N ASP A 504 -15.71 -0.81 -19.59
CA ASP A 504 -16.41 0.48 -19.60
C ASP A 504 -15.68 1.60 -20.36
N LEU A 505 -14.36 1.51 -20.54
CA LEU A 505 -13.57 2.48 -21.31
C LEU A 505 -13.38 2.12 -22.79
N MET A 506 -13.91 0.97 -23.24
CA MET A 506 -13.71 0.45 -24.59
C MET A 506 -15.01 0.41 -25.39
N ARG A 507 -14.87 0.53 -26.72
CA ARG A 507 -15.90 0.09 -27.67
C ARG A 507 -15.85 -1.43 -27.82
N GLU A 508 -16.98 -2.03 -28.16
CA GLU A 508 -17.14 -3.48 -28.34
C GLU A 508 -16.10 -4.09 -29.30
N GLU A 509 -15.87 -3.47 -30.47
CA GLU A 509 -14.85 -3.88 -31.43
C GLU A 509 -13.44 -3.93 -30.81
N GLY A 510 -13.09 -2.92 -30.00
CA GLY A 510 -11.80 -2.84 -29.30
C GLY A 510 -11.68 -3.91 -28.22
N ALA A 511 -12.75 -4.16 -27.47
CA ALA A 511 -12.81 -5.23 -26.48
C ALA A 511 -12.60 -6.61 -27.14
N LEU A 512 -13.18 -6.84 -28.31
CA LEU A 512 -13.05 -8.08 -29.08
C LEU A 512 -11.64 -8.25 -29.70
N GLN A 513 -11.04 -7.18 -30.21
CA GLN A 513 -9.64 -7.20 -30.66
C GLN A 513 -8.67 -7.51 -29.49
N HIS A 514 -8.93 -6.93 -28.31
CA HIS A 514 -8.15 -7.19 -27.10
C HIS A 514 -8.36 -8.62 -26.57
N TYR A 515 -9.59 -9.16 -26.65
CA TYR A 515 -9.88 -10.57 -26.36
C TYR A 515 -9.06 -11.51 -27.27
N GLN A 516 -8.97 -11.20 -28.58
CA GLN A 516 -8.12 -11.95 -29.51
C GLN A 516 -6.62 -11.84 -29.19
N SER A 517 -6.12 -10.71 -28.68
CA SER A 517 -4.71 -10.57 -28.29
C SER A 517 -4.39 -11.33 -27.00
N ILE A 518 -5.33 -11.36 -26.04
CA ILE A 518 -5.30 -12.24 -24.87
C ILE A 518 -5.21 -13.71 -25.31
N LEU A 519 -6.12 -14.18 -26.18
CA LEU A 519 -6.09 -15.56 -26.69
C LEU A 519 -4.77 -15.92 -27.38
N LYS A 520 -4.20 -15.00 -28.17
CA LYS A 520 -2.88 -15.20 -28.82
C LYS A 520 -1.74 -15.30 -27.80
N PHE A 521 -1.84 -14.60 -26.67
CA PHE A 521 -0.84 -14.63 -25.60
C PHE A 521 -0.92 -15.90 -24.73
N ILE A 522 -2.13 -16.42 -24.50
CA ILE A 522 -2.37 -17.62 -23.68
C ILE A 522 -1.88 -18.92 -24.34
N ARG A 523 -2.01 -19.03 -25.68
CA ARG A 523 -1.70 -20.26 -26.44
C ARG A 523 -0.32 -20.82 -26.10
N GLY A 524 -0.28 -22.05 -25.60
CA GLY A 524 0.96 -22.72 -25.19
C GLY A 524 1.44 -22.41 -23.77
N THR A 525 0.59 -21.81 -22.91
CA THR A 525 0.81 -21.68 -21.46
C THR A 525 -0.18 -22.55 -20.69
N VAL A 526 0.01 -22.71 -19.37
CA VAL A 526 -0.93 -23.42 -18.48
C VAL A 526 -2.36 -22.84 -18.51
N ALA A 527 -2.51 -21.56 -18.89
CA ALA A 527 -3.82 -20.92 -18.99
C ALA A 527 -4.61 -21.29 -20.26
N ASP A 528 -4.11 -22.16 -21.15
CA ASP A 528 -4.84 -22.56 -22.36
C ASP A 528 -6.18 -23.24 -22.01
N GLY A 529 -7.26 -22.80 -22.66
CA GLY A 529 -8.63 -23.19 -22.29
C GLY A 529 -9.25 -22.47 -21.08
N SER A 530 -8.52 -21.58 -20.38
CA SER A 530 -9.09 -20.81 -19.26
C SER A 530 -10.17 -19.82 -19.73
N PRO A 531 -11.28 -19.65 -18.98
CA PRO A 531 -12.34 -18.71 -19.35
C PRO A 531 -11.85 -17.25 -19.22
N ILE A 532 -12.18 -16.43 -20.22
CA ILE A 532 -11.91 -14.99 -20.25
C ILE A 532 -13.24 -14.26 -20.08
N ILE A 533 -13.38 -13.48 -19.01
CA ILE A 533 -14.63 -12.80 -18.63
C ILE A 533 -14.44 -11.28 -18.72
N PRO A 534 -15.23 -10.56 -19.55
CA PRO A 534 -15.24 -9.10 -19.57
C PRO A 534 -16.01 -8.56 -18.35
N ILE A 535 -15.38 -7.65 -17.59
CA ILE A 535 -15.95 -7.07 -16.37
C ILE A 535 -15.68 -5.56 -16.27
N SER A 536 -16.51 -4.87 -15.47
CA SER A 536 -16.17 -3.55 -14.94
C SER A 536 -16.20 -3.60 -13.42
N ALA A 537 -15.00 -3.63 -12.81
CA ALA A 537 -14.85 -3.68 -11.35
C ALA A 537 -15.41 -2.43 -10.66
N GLN A 538 -15.33 -1.27 -11.32
CA GLN A 538 -15.73 0.01 -10.75
C GLN A 538 -17.25 0.17 -10.71
N LEU A 539 -17.93 -0.24 -11.78
CA LEU A 539 -19.40 -0.19 -11.90
C LEU A 539 -20.10 -1.44 -11.35
N LYS A 540 -19.32 -2.42 -10.89
CA LYS A 540 -19.78 -3.75 -10.44
C LYS A 540 -20.54 -4.57 -11.51
N TYR A 541 -20.30 -4.34 -12.80
CA TYR A 541 -20.94 -5.13 -13.86
C TYR A 541 -20.26 -6.49 -14.09
N ASN A 542 -21.10 -7.50 -14.36
CA ASN A 542 -20.75 -8.88 -14.71
C ASN A 542 -19.98 -9.67 -13.63
N ILE A 543 -20.10 -9.27 -12.35
CA ILE A 543 -19.55 -10.01 -11.21
C ILE A 543 -20.23 -11.38 -11.06
N ASP A 544 -21.54 -11.45 -11.32
CA ASP A 544 -22.34 -12.68 -11.20
C ASP A 544 -21.78 -13.81 -12.08
N ALA A 545 -21.33 -13.48 -13.30
CA ALA A 545 -20.65 -14.42 -14.19
C ALA A 545 -19.28 -14.85 -13.65
N VAL A 546 -18.53 -13.96 -12.98
CA VAL A 546 -17.30 -14.35 -12.28
C VAL A 546 -17.62 -15.33 -11.15
N ASN A 547 -18.66 -15.07 -10.34
CA ASN A 547 -19.11 -15.97 -9.28
C ASN A 547 -19.54 -17.35 -9.82
N GLU A 548 -20.23 -17.38 -10.96
CA GLU A 548 -20.58 -18.62 -11.67
C GLU A 548 -19.34 -19.41 -12.11
N HIS A 549 -18.36 -18.74 -12.72
CA HIS A 549 -17.11 -19.38 -13.14
C HIS A 549 -16.22 -19.79 -11.95
N LEU A 550 -16.22 -19.04 -10.85
CA LEU A 550 -15.57 -19.41 -9.60
C LEU A 550 -16.15 -20.72 -9.02
N VAL A 551 -17.46 -20.94 -9.13
CA VAL A 551 -18.11 -22.18 -8.67
C VAL A 551 -17.90 -23.34 -9.65
N SER A 552 -17.97 -23.08 -10.97
CA SER A 552 -17.96 -24.15 -11.99
C SER A 552 -16.56 -24.59 -12.45
N HIS A 553 -15.60 -23.67 -12.57
CA HIS A 553 -14.28 -23.96 -13.15
C HIS A 553 -13.23 -24.36 -12.10
N ILE A 554 -13.39 -23.89 -10.85
CA ILE A 554 -12.46 -24.18 -9.76
C ILE A 554 -13.08 -25.31 -8.91
N PRO A 555 -12.52 -26.53 -8.87
CA PRO A 555 -12.91 -27.53 -7.89
C PRO A 555 -12.33 -27.16 -6.52
N VAL A 556 -12.95 -27.63 -5.44
CA VAL A 556 -12.32 -27.56 -4.12
C VAL A 556 -11.21 -28.61 -4.06
N PRO A 557 -9.96 -28.26 -3.71
CA PRO A 557 -8.88 -29.24 -3.60
C PRO A 557 -9.19 -30.24 -2.48
N ILE A 558 -8.85 -31.51 -2.71
CA ILE A 558 -8.93 -32.55 -1.69
C ILE A 558 -7.81 -32.27 -0.69
N ARG A 559 -8.17 -32.08 0.59
CA ARG A 559 -7.26 -31.74 1.68
C ARG A 559 -7.38 -32.78 2.79
N ASP A 560 -6.26 -33.28 3.27
CA ASP A 560 -6.23 -34.33 4.31
C ASP A 560 -6.42 -33.72 5.71
N PHE A 561 -7.53 -34.05 6.36
CA PHE A 561 -7.86 -33.58 7.71
C PHE A 561 -7.19 -34.38 8.83
N THR A 562 -6.81 -35.62 8.56
CA THR A 562 -6.16 -36.55 9.50
C THR A 562 -4.65 -36.38 9.58
N ALA A 563 -4.05 -35.65 8.63
CA ALA A 563 -2.65 -35.28 8.66
C ALA A 563 -2.33 -34.34 9.83
N ALA A 564 -1.05 -34.22 10.21
CA ALA A 564 -0.63 -33.22 11.18
C ALA A 564 -0.93 -31.80 10.64
N PRO A 565 -1.39 -30.85 11.49
CA PRO A 565 -1.66 -29.50 11.04
C PRO A 565 -0.37 -28.80 10.64
N HIS A 566 -0.31 -28.39 9.37
CA HIS A 566 0.80 -27.65 8.79
C HIS A 566 0.25 -26.31 8.29
N MET A 567 0.59 -25.23 9.01
CA MET A 567 0.17 -23.87 8.71
C MET A 567 1.36 -23.04 8.23
N ILE A 568 1.16 -22.30 7.16
CA ILE A 568 2.12 -21.31 6.67
C ILE A 568 1.69 -19.91 7.14
N VAL A 569 2.58 -19.22 7.85
CA VAL A 569 2.38 -17.85 8.31
C VAL A 569 2.76 -16.85 7.21
N ILE A 570 1.82 -15.98 6.85
CA ILE A 570 1.91 -15.03 5.72
C ILE A 570 1.84 -13.57 6.23
N ARG A 571 1.35 -13.38 7.46
CA ARG A 571 1.35 -12.11 8.19
C ARG A 571 1.55 -12.38 9.67
N SER A 572 2.03 -11.39 10.40
CA SER A 572 1.90 -11.39 11.85
C SER A 572 1.38 -10.04 12.33
N PHE A 573 0.49 -10.10 13.31
CA PHE A 573 -0.24 -8.96 13.83
C PHE A 573 -0.07 -8.87 15.33
N ASP A 574 0.03 -7.63 15.80
CA ASP A 574 -0.28 -7.27 17.17
C ASP A 574 -1.72 -6.73 17.18
N VAL A 575 -2.53 -7.18 18.14
CA VAL A 575 -3.93 -6.76 18.32
C VAL A 575 -4.06 -5.74 19.45
N ASN A 576 -3.01 -5.55 20.23
CA ASN A 576 -2.99 -4.60 21.34
C ASN A 576 -3.07 -3.16 20.81
N LYS A 577 -3.93 -2.36 21.45
CA LYS A 577 -4.08 -0.95 21.11
C LYS A 577 -3.04 -0.13 21.89
N PRO A 578 -2.50 0.96 21.32
CA PRO A 578 -1.71 1.91 22.10
C PRO A 578 -2.53 2.42 23.29
N GLY A 579 -1.93 2.46 24.48
CA GLY A 579 -2.60 2.84 25.73
C GLY A 579 -3.45 1.75 26.39
N ALA A 580 -3.34 0.48 25.98
CA ALA A 580 -3.88 -0.64 26.74
C ALA A 580 -3.04 -0.89 28.02
N GLU A 581 -3.70 -1.20 29.12
CA GLU A 581 -3.04 -1.60 30.38
C GLU A 581 -2.37 -2.97 30.25
N ILE A 582 -1.34 -3.22 31.06
CA ILE A 582 -0.51 -4.43 30.99
C ILE A 582 -1.35 -5.70 31.19
N ASP A 583 -2.35 -5.66 32.07
CA ASP A 583 -3.23 -6.79 32.38
C ASP A 583 -4.23 -7.12 31.26
N GLU A 584 -4.50 -6.19 30.34
CA GLU A 584 -5.38 -6.41 29.18
C GLU A 584 -4.63 -6.93 27.93
N LEU A 585 -3.30 -7.05 27.99
CA LEU A 585 -2.47 -7.42 26.85
C LEU A 585 -2.78 -8.84 26.36
N LYS A 586 -3.05 -8.95 25.06
CA LYS A 586 -3.24 -10.19 24.33
C LYS A 586 -1.94 -10.60 23.65
N GLY A 587 -1.70 -11.91 23.58
CA GLY A 587 -0.55 -12.45 22.84
C GLY A 587 -0.65 -12.18 21.33
N GLY A 588 0.48 -12.35 20.65
CA GLY A 588 0.60 -12.09 19.21
C GLY A 588 -0.24 -13.04 18.34
N VAL A 589 -0.64 -12.54 17.17
CA VAL A 589 -1.48 -13.27 16.21
C VAL A 589 -0.68 -13.63 14.96
N ALA A 590 -0.64 -14.92 14.64
CA ALA A 590 -0.10 -15.43 13.39
C ALA A 590 -1.22 -15.55 12.35
N GLY A 591 -1.14 -14.80 11.26
CA GLY A 591 -2.11 -14.84 10.16
C GLY A 591 -1.59 -15.67 9.00
N GLY A 592 -2.36 -16.66 8.55
CA GLY A 592 -1.91 -17.53 7.48
C GLY A 592 -2.93 -18.56 7.02
N SER A 593 -2.47 -19.54 6.25
CA SER A 593 -3.30 -20.62 5.71
C SER A 593 -2.80 -21.97 6.23
N ILE A 594 -3.76 -22.82 6.59
CA ILE A 594 -3.49 -24.23 6.87
C ILE A 594 -3.46 -24.99 5.54
N LEU A 595 -2.40 -25.77 5.28
CA LEU A 595 -2.29 -26.62 4.10
C LEU A 595 -2.95 -27.98 4.32
N THR A 596 -2.53 -28.67 5.38
CA THR A 596 -2.98 -30.01 5.79
C THR A 596 -3.31 -30.03 7.27
N GLY A 597 -4.17 -30.95 7.71
CA GLY A 597 -4.51 -31.20 9.12
C GLY A 597 -5.38 -30.13 9.79
N VAL A 598 -6.15 -30.50 10.82
CA VAL A 598 -7.02 -29.59 11.56
C VAL A 598 -6.31 -29.06 12.81
N LEU A 599 -6.43 -27.74 13.07
CA LEU A 599 -5.91 -27.10 14.29
C LEU A 599 -7.07 -26.80 15.26
N LYS A 600 -6.91 -27.11 16.55
CA LYS A 600 -7.95 -26.91 17.58
C LYS A 600 -7.55 -25.80 18.56
N LEU A 601 -8.55 -25.25 19.26
CA LEU A 601 -8.27 -24.38 20.42
C LEU A 601 -7.51 -25.15 21.50
N ASN A 602 -6.62 -24.44 22.22
CA ASN A 602 -5.73 -24.97 23.25
C ASN A 602 -4.62 -25.95 22.80
N ASP A 603 -4.46 -26.22 21.50
CA ASP A 603 -3.34 -27.02 20.98
C ASP A 603 -1.99 -26.39 21.30
N GLU A 604 -0.99 -27.23 21.63
CA GLU A 604 0.41 -26.82 21.80
C GLU A 604 1.13 -26.83 20.45
N ILE A 605 1.55 -25.63 20.04
CA ILE A 605 2.13 -25.37 18.74
C ILE A 605 3.62 -25.02 18.85
N GLU A 606 4.37 -25.37 17.81
CA GLU A 606 5.72 -24.90 17.58
C GLU A 606 5.76 -24.03 16.31
N ILE A 607 6.60 -22.99 16.32
CA ILE A 607 6.88 -22.14 15.17
C ILE A 607 8.36 -22.30 14.80
N ARG A 608 8.62 -22.72 13.55
CA ARG A 608 9.96 -22.89 12.96
C ARG A 608 10.15 -21.93 11.77
N PRO A 609 11.38 -21.44 11.50
CA PRO A 609 12.65 -21.72 12.18
C PRO A 609 12.77 -21.13 13.60
N GLY A 610 11.88 -20.21 14.00
CA GLY A 610 11.85 -19.65 15.35
C GLY A 610 12.86 -18.52 15.55
N LEU A 611 13.45 -18.44 16.74
CA LEU A 611 14.49 -17.47 17.07
C LEU A 611 15.84 -17.92 16.49
N VAL A 612 16.43 -17.07 15.65
CA VAL A 612 17.72 -17.32 14.99
C VAL A 612 18.81 -16.54 15.70
N THR A 613 19.63 -17.24 16.48
CA THR A 613 20.82 -16.67 17.14
C THR A 613 22.09 -17.05 16.39
N LYS A 614 23.17 -16.32 16.62
CA LYS A 614 24.50 -16.65 16.13
C LYS A 614 25.44 -16.82 17.32
N ASP A 615 26.15 -17.93 17.36
CA ASP A 615 27.20 -18.16 18.35
C ASP A 615 28.41 -17.26 18.07
N GLU A 616 29.27 -17.10 19.08
CA GLU A 616 30.60 -16.46 18.95
C GLU A 616 31.44 -17.06 17.80
N ASN A 617 31.24 -18.36 17.52
CA ASN A 617 31.87 -19.08 16.41
C ASN A 617 31.22 -18.82 15.03
N GLY A 618 30.25 -17.91 14.93
CA GLY A 618 29.51 -17.58 13.71
C GLY A 618 28.54 -18.67 13.21
N LYS A 619 28.37 -19.77 13.96
CA LYS A 619 27.36 -20.80 13.68
C LYS A 619 25.96 -20.25 13.97
N ILE A 620 25.01 -20.59 13.11
CA ILE A 620 23.61 -20.23 13.26
C ILE A 620 22.94 -21.29 14.14
N GLN A 621 22.35 -20.87 15.26
CA GLN A 621 21.47 -21.70 16.08
C GLN A 621 20.01 -21.29 15.84
N CYS A 622 19.11 -22.27 15.91
CA CYS A 622 17.67 -22.06 15.76
C CYS A 622 16.97 -22.63 17.00
N ARG A 623 16.22 -21.77 17.72
CA ARG A 623 15.36 -22.19 18.83
C ARG A 623 13.89 -22.03 18.41
N PRO A 624 13.11 -23.12 18.29
CA PRO A 624 11.71 -23.04 17.90
C PRO A 624 10.91 -22.29 18.97
N ILE A 625 9.91 -21.53 18.55
CA ILE A 625 9.04 -20.81 19.49
C ILE A 625 7.87 -21.72 19.82
N PHE A 626 7.79 -22.20 21.07
CA PHE A 626 6.64 -22.95 21.55
C PHE A 626 5.54 -22.00 22.06
N SER A 627 4.29 -22.33 21.80
CA SER A 627 3.14 -21.57 22.29
C SER A 627 1.88 -22.43 22.39
N ARG A 628 0.77 -21.82 22.82
CA ARG A 628 -0.55 -22.45 22.83
C ARG A 628 -1.54 -21.59 22.05
N VAL A 629 -2.42 -22.24 21.29
CA VAL A 629 -3.53 -21.57 20.59
C VAL A 629 -4.56 -21.08 21.61
N VAL A 630 -4.78 -19.77 21.66
CA VAL A 630 -5.76 -19.11 22.54
C VAL A 630 -7.09 -18.90 21.82
N SER A 631 -7.03 -18.53 20.53
CA SER A 631 -8.20 -18.22 19.72
C SER A 631 -7.94 -18.49 18.25
N LEU A 632 -9.00 -18.78 17.50
CA LEU A 632 -8.96 -18.99 16.05
C LEU A 632 -10.01 -18.08 15.42
N PHE A 633 -9.58 -17.17 14.56
CA PHE A 633 -10.46 -16.18 13.91
C PHE A 633 -10.48 -16.37 12.39
N ALA A 634 -11.67 -16.47 11.82
CA ALA A 634 -11.91 -16.23 10.40
C ALA A 634 -12.62 -14.89 10.24
N GLU A 635 -11.84 -13.84 9.94
CA GLU A 635 -12.30 -12.44 9.74
C GLU A 635 -13.01 -11.83 10.96
N HIS A 636 -14.31 -12.09 11.15
CA HIS A 636 -15.13 -11.62 12.27
C HIS A 636 -15.80 -12.77 13.05
N ASN A 637 -15.56 -14.02 12.63
CA ASN A 637 -16.13 -15.23 13.22
C ASN A 637 -15.09 -15.93 14.10
N ASP A 638 -15.47 -16.21 15.35
CA ASP A 638 -14.75 -17.14 16.22
C ASP A 638 -14.94 -18.59 15.75
N LEU A 639 -13.85 -19.38 15.82
CA LEU A 639 -13.78 -20.79 15.48
C LEU A 639 -13.29 -21.62 16.69
N LYS A 640 -13.88 -22.79 16.90
CA LYS A 640 -13.43 -23.82 17.87
C LYS A 640 -12.34 -24.73 17.28
N PHE A 641 -12.39 -24.94 15.97
CA PHE A 641 -11.39 -25.65 15.18
C PHE A 641 -11.26 -24.98 13.81
N ALA A 642 -10.06 -25.03 13.24
CA ALA A 642 -9.74 -24.45 11.95
C ALA A 642 -9.37 -25.56 10.96
N VAL A 643 -10.11 -25.60 9.84
CA VAL A 643 -9.99 -26.60 8.78
C VAL A 643 -9.02 -26.10 7.71
N PRO A 644 -8.19 -26.98 7.10
CA PRO A 644 -7.37 -26.69 5.92
C PRO A 644 -8.03 -25.82 4.87
N GLY A 645 -7.32 -24.76 4.47
CA GLY A 645 -7.78 -23.77 3.50
C GLY A 645 -8.23 -22.46 4.14
N GLY A 646 -8.58 -21.51 3.27
CA GLY A 646 -8.89 -20.14 3.69
C GLY A 646 -7.70 -19.43 4.35
N LEU A 647 -8.02 -18.34 5.06
CA LEU A 647 -7.07 -17.60 5.88
C LEU A 647 -7.60 -17.44 7.29
N ILE A 648 -6.78 -17.83 8.26
CA ILE A 648 -7.11 -17.87 9.68
C ILE A 648 -6.10 -17.02 10.44
N GLY A 649 -6.61 -16.20 11.37
CA GLY A 649 -5.82 -15.56 12.41
C GLY A 649 -5.74 -16.47 13.62
N VAL A 650 -4.59 -17.08 13.86
CA VAL A 650 -4.32 -17.90 15.05
C VAL A 650 -3.80 -16.97 16.16
N GLY A 651 -4.62 -16.74 17.17
CA GLY A 651 -4.21 -16.04 18.39
C GLY A 651 -3.38 -16.97 19.26
N THR A 652 -2.15 -16.56 19.57
CA THR A 652 -1.18 -17.37 20.31
C THR A 652 -0.81 -16.70 21.63
N ARG A 653 -0.08 -17.42 22.50
CA ARG A 653 0.59 -16.83 23.67
C ARG A 653 2.02 -16.34 23.37
N VAL A 654 2.38 -16.18 22.09
CA VAL A 654 3.69 -15.61 21.71
C VAL A 654 3.73 -14.13 22.09
N ASP A 655 4.90 -13.64 22.48
CA ASP A 655 5.16 -12.22 22.74
C ASP A 655 4.73 -11.34 21.54
N PRO A 656 3.87 -10.31 21.74
CA PRO A 656 3.46 -9.38 20.69
C PRO A 656 4.63 -8.74 19.91
N THR A 657 5.78 -8.51 20.55
CA THR A 657 6.98 -7.93 19.91
C THR A 657 7.57 -8.82 18.81
N LEU A 658 7.38 -10.14 18.90
CA LEU A 658 7.77 -11.09 17.86
C LEU A 658 6.77 -11.11 16.70
N CYS A 659 5.50 -10.78 16.95
CA CYS A 659 4.47 -10.68 15.91
C CYS A 659 4.39 -9.28 15.27
N ARG A 660 4.98 -8.25 15.88
CA ARG A 660 4.96 -6.87 15.37
C ARG A 660 5.58 -6.76 13.97
N ALA A 661 4.91 -6.01 13.10
CA ALA A 661 5.38 -5.63 11.77
C ALA A 661 5.75 -6.79 10.82
N ASP A 662 4.97 -7.87 10.80
CA ASP A 662 5.14 -9.00 9.86
C ASP A 662 6.50 -9.75 9.99
N ARG A 663 7.05 -9.82 11.21
CA ARG A 663 8.30 -10.54 11.54
C ARG A 663 8.23 -12.06 11.37
N LEU A 664 7.06 -12.69 11.54
CA LEU A 664 6.88 -14.15 11.37
C LEU A 664 6.47 -14.56 9.93
N VAL A 665 6.59 -13.67 8.95
CA VAL A 665 6.22 -14.00 7.57
C VAL A 665 7.23 -14.99 6.97
N GLY A 666 6.70 -16.07 6.39
CA GLY A 666 7.52 -17.18 5.93
C GLY A 666 7.72 -18.27 6.97
N PHE A 667 7.26 -18.10 8.21
CA PHE A 667 7.44 -19.13 9.24
C PHE A 667 6.37 -20.21 9.13
N VAL A 668 6.74 -21.40 9.59
CA VAL A 668 5.89 -22.60 9.59
C VAL A 668 5.42 -22.84 11.02
N LEU A 669 4.11 -23.09 11.17
CA LEU A 669 3.44 -23.36 12.44
C LEU A 669 2.77 -24.73 12.39
N GLY A 670 2.91 -25.54 13.43
CA GLY A 670 2.27 -26.85 13.55
C GLY A 670 2.34 -27.40 14.97
N LEU A 671 1.89 -28.64 15.18
CA LEU A 671 1.96 -29.28 16.50
C LEU A 671 3.40 -29.57 16.92
N LYS A 672 3.66 -29.45 18.23
CA LYS A 672 4.96 -29.69 18.86
C LYS A 672 5.61 -31.02 18.40
N GLY A 673 6.83 -30.92 17.87
CA GLY A 673 7.64 -32.07 17.43
C GLY A 673 7.20 -32.71 16.11
N ARG A 674 6.31 -32.09 15.33
CA ARG A 674 5.79 -32.63 14.07
C ARG A 674 6.16 -31.82 12.82
N LEU A 675 6.79 -30.66 12.96
CA LEU A 675 7.18 -29.83 11.81
C LEU A 675 8.41 -30.35 11.04
N PRO A 676 8.60 -29.89 9.78
CA PRO A 676 9.78 -30.20 8.96
C PRO A 676 11.12 -29.79 9.59
N ALA A 677 12.20 -30.34 9.03
CA ALA A 677 13.56 -29.96 9.40
C ALA A 677 13.88 -28.51 9.00
N ILE A 678 14.87 -27.92 9.69
CA ILE A 678 15.36 -26.57 9.40
C ILE A 678 16.64 -26.70 8.56
N TYR A 679 16.68 -26.06 7.40
CA TYR A 679 17.82 -26.12 6.48
C TYR A 679 18.61 -24.80 6.49
N THR A 680 19.94 -24.92 6.43
CA THR A 680 20.88 -23.79 6.24
C THR A 680 21.60 -23.84 4.91
N GLU A 681 21.89 -25.04 4.41
CA GLU A 681 22.35 -25.25 3.04
C GLU A 681 21.38 -26.18 2.32
N ILE A 682 21.02 -25.84 1.09
CA ILE A 682 20.13 -26.64 0.26
C ILE A 682 20.82 -26.99 -1.07
N GLU A 683 20.64 -28.22 -1.51
CA GLU A 683 21.00 -28.69 -2.84
C GLU A 683 19.73 -28.75 -3.69
N VAL A 684 19.71 -27.93 -4.74
CA VAL A 684 18.52 -27.70 -5.56
C VAL A 684 18.77 -28.08 -7.02
N ASN A 685 17.81 -28.72 -7.65
CA ASN A 685 17.79 -28.94 -9.10
C ASN A 685 17.09 -27.73 -9.75
N TYR A 686 17.81 -26.93 -10.54
CA TYR A 686 17.38 -25.62 -11.00
C TYR A 686 17.20 -25.54 -12.52
N PHE A 687 16.16 -24.83 -12.94
CA PHE A 687 15.82 -24.55 -14.33
C PHE A 687 15.73 -23.04 -14.54
N LEU A 688 16.52 -22.52 -15.48
CA LEU A 688 16.51 -21.10 -15.84
C LEU A 688 15.59 -20.85 -17.04
N LEU A 689 14.84 -19.74 -16.98
CA LEU A 689 14.05 -19.24 -18.10
C LEU A 689 14.97 -18.88 -19.28
N ARG A 690 14.50 -19.08 -20.52
CA ARG A 690 15.28 -18.76 -21.73
C ARG A 690 15.53 -17.25 -21.89
N ARG A 691 14.64 -16.43 -21.34
CA ARG A 691 14.60 -14.97 -21.46
C ARG A 691 14.12 -14.37 -20.14
N LEU A 692 14.58 -13.16 -19.83
CA LEU A 692 14.08 -12.40 -18.70
C LEU A 692 12.65 -11.94 -18.96
N LEU A 693 11.78 -12.16 -17.98
CA LEU A 693 10.43 -11.61 -17.93
C LEU A 693 10.51 -10.18 -17.33
N GLY A 694 9.45 -9.38 -17.49
CA GLY A 694 9.39 -8.02 -16.95
C GLY A 694 10.23 -6.95 -17.68
N VAL A 695 11.35 -7.29 -18.32
CA VAL A 695 12.30 -6.31 -18.90
C VAL A 695 12.24 -6.25 -20.43
N LYS A 696 11.92 -5.06 -20.98
CA LYS A 696 12.10 -4.72 -22.39
C LYS A 696 13.43 -3.98 -22.56
N THR A 697 14.36 -4.55 -23.33
CA THR A 697 15.61 -3.85 -23.70
C THR A 697 15.30 -2.77 -24.76
N ALA A 698 16.19 -1.79 -24.96
CA ALA A 698 15.97 -0.68 -25.91
C ALA A 698 15.62 -1.14 -27.35
N ASP A 699 16.16 -2.28 -27.79
CA ASP A 699 15.88 -2.89 -29.11
C ASP A 699 14.52 -3.64 -29.18
N GLY A 700 13.66 -3.51 -28.17
CA GLY A 700 12.38 -4.23 -28.04
C GLY A 700 12.50 -5.74 -27.79
N LYS A 701 13.70 -6.32 -27.93
CA LYS A 701 14.00 -7.73 -27.65
C LYS A 701 14.12 -7.96 -26.13
N GLN A 702 13.65 -9.12 -25.67
CA GLN A 702 13.85 -9.56 -24.29
C GLN A 702 15.30 -10.04 -24.08
N ALA A 703 15.93 -9.62 -22.99
CA ALA A 703 17.28 -10.04 -22.63
C ALA A 703 17.35 -11.54 -22.26
N LYS A 704 18.48 -12.19 -22.53
CA LYS A 704 18.72 -13.62 -22.23
C LYS A 704 19.20 -13.79 -20.79
N VAL A 705 18.69 -14.81 -20.09
CA VAL A 705 19.16 -15.16 -18.73
C VAL A 705 20.58 -15.72 -18.80
N ALA A 706 21.51 -15.15 -18.03
CA ALA A 706 22.85 -15.68 -17.81
C ALA A 706 22.84 -16.86 -16.82
N LYS A 707 23.79 -17.80 -16.95
CA LYS A 707 23.96 -18.90 -15.98
C LYS A 707 24.30 -18.38 -14.58
N LEU A 708 24.13 -19.22 -13.56
CA LEU A 708 24.52 -18.89 -12.18
C LEU A 708 26.04 -18.89 -12.03
N SER A 709 26.59 -17.95 -11.26
CA SER A 709 28.03 -17.92 -10.93
C SER A 709 28.27 -18.26 -9.45
N LYS A 710 29.47 -18.77 -9.13
CA LYS A 710 29.87 -19.03 -7.74
C LYS A 710 30.01 -17.73 -6.97
N ASN A 711 29.68 -17.75 -5.68
CA ASN A 711 29.62 -16.61 -4.75
C ASN A 711 28.60 -15.53 -5.12
N GLU A 712 27.73 -15.75 -6.11
CA GLU A 712 26.60 -14.86 -6.39
C GLU A 712 25.56 -14.88 -5.26
N VAL A 713 24.94 -13.74 -4.98
CA VAL A 713 23.81 -13.62 -4.04
C VAL A 713 22.51 -13.57 -4.85
N LEU A 714 21.65 -14.55 -4.63
CA LEU A 714 20.32 -14.68 -5.22
C LEU A 714 19.26 -14.47 -4.12
N MET A 715 18.05 -14.11 -4.51
CA MET A 715 16.88 -14.18 -3.63
C MET A 715 16.13 -15.47 -3.97
N VAL A 716 15.86 -16.26 -2.94
CA VAL A 716 15.33 -17.61 -3.02
C VAL A 716 14.05 -17.62 -2.22
N ASN A 717 12.93 -17.82 -2.91
CA ASN A 717 11.62 -17.91 -2.29
C ASN A 717 11.22 -19.38 -2.22
N ILE A 718 11.10 -19.91 -1.00
CA ILE A 718 10.73 -21.30 -0.70
C ILE A 718 9.40 -21.27 0.02
N GLY A 719 8.35 -21.79 -0.61
CA GLY A 719 6.98 -21.57 -0.17
C GLY A 719 6.71 -20.06 0.01
N SER A 720 6.40 -19.66 1.25
CA SER A 720 6.24 -18.25 1.63
C SER A 720 7.52 -17.56 2.12
N THR A 721 8.58 -18.30 2.45
CA THR A 721 9.84 -17.77 3.00
C THR A 721 10.67 -17.10 1.91
N ALA A 722 10.95 -15.81 2.05
CA ALA A 722 11.88 -15.08 1.17
C ALA A 722 13.24 -14.91 1.84
N THR A 723 14.29 -15.56 1.30
CA THR A 723 15.62 -15.60 1.91
C THR A 723 16.71 -15.29 0.89
N GLY A 724 17.76 -14.58 1.32
CA GLY A 724 18.98 -14.42 0.53
C GLY A 724 19.78 -15.73 0.52
N ALA A 725 20.29 -16.12 -0.64
CA ALA A 725 21.12 -17.33 -0.75
C ALA A 725 22.40 -17.05 -1.54
N LYS A 726 23.52 -17.54 -1.02
CA LYS A 726 24.82 -17.49 -1.68
C LYS A 726 25.10 -18.79 -2.43
N VAL A 727 25.44 -18.69 -3.70
CA VAL A 727 25.75 -19.84 -4.56
C VAL A 727 27.13 -20.39 -4.22
N MET A 728 27.20 -21.53 -3.53
CA MET A 728 28.47 -22.18 -3.16
C MET A 728 29.07 -22.99 -4.33
N GLY A 729 28.22 -23.71 -5.05
CA GLY A 729 28.63 -24.55 -6.17
C GLY A 729 27.54 -24.66 -7.23
N VAL A 730 27.95 -24.66 -8.50
CA VAL A 730 27.07 -24.79 -9.66
C VAL A 730 27.54 -25.99 -10.50
N LYS A 731 26.64 -26.93 -10.72
CA LYS A 731 26.71 -27.98 -11.76
C LYS A 731 25.75 -27.60 -12.89
N ALA A 732 25.63 -28.44 -13.93
CA ALA A 732 24.77 -28.16 -15.08
C ALA A 732 23.31 -27.90 -14.66
N ASP A 733 22.71 -28.85 -13.93
CA ASP A 733 21.30 -28.80 -13.53
C ASP A 733 21.11 -28.70 -12.00
N ALA A 734 22.19 -28.80 -11.21
CA ALA A 734 22.14 -28.73 -9.74
C ALA A 734 23.00 -27.59 -9.19
N ALA A 735 22.52 -26.92 -8.13
CA ALA A 735 23.25 -25.88 -7.42
C ALA A 735 23.20 -26.13 -5.91
N LYS A 736 24.32 -25.88 -5.22
CA LYS A 736 24.36 -25.84 -3.75
C LYS A 736 24.31 -24.39 -3.29
N LEU A 737 23.29 -24.07 -2.50
CA LEU A 737 22.97 -22.74 -2.01
C LEU A 737 23.11 -22.71 -0.48
N SER A 738 23.82 -21.72 0.04
CA SER A 738 23.89 -21.43 1.47
C SER A 738 22.92 -20.27 1.77
N LEU A 739 21.97 -20.50 2.68
CA LEU A 739 20.93 -19.53 3.04
C LEU A 739 21.44 -18.55 4.10
N THR A 740 21.12 -17.26 3.96
CA THR A 740 21.48 -16.23 4.96
C THR A 740 20.64 -16.33 6.24
N SER A 741 19.40 -16.80 6.08
CA SER A 741 18.44 -17.09 7.13
C SER A 741 18.01 -18.54 6.99
N PRO A 742 17.94 -19.32 8.07
CA PRO A 742 17.47 -20.71 8.02
C PRO A 742 16.02 -20.76 7.54
N ALA A 743 15.66 -21.80 6.80
CA ALA A 743 14.29 -22.01 6.31
C ALA A 743 13.77 -23.38 6.75
N CYS A 744 12.48 -23.48 7.08
CA CYS A 744 11.80 -24.75 7.38
C CYS A 744 11.03 -25.17 6.13
N THR A 745 11.41 -26.31 5.54
CA THR A 745 11.03 -26.67 4.16
C THR A 745 11.01 -28.19 3.99
N ASP A 746 10.15 -28.73 3.14
CA ASP A 746 10.15 -30.17 2.83
C ASP A 746 10.98 -30.51 1.58
N ILE A 747 11.49 -31.75 1.51
CA ILE A 747 12.23 -32.22 0.33
C ILE A 747 11.28 -32.34 -0.86
N GLY A 748 11.69 -31.83 -2.02
CA GLY A 748 10.86 -31.77 -3.23
C GLY A 748 10.05 -30.48 -3.37
N GLU A 749 10.04 -29.60 -2.36
CA GLU A 749 9.34 -28.31 -2.41
C GLU A 749 9.86 -27.40 -3.53
N LYS A 750 8.96 -26.57 -4.05
CA LYS A 750 9.21 -25.64 -5.16
C LYS A 750 9.84 -24.34 -4.68
N ILE A 751 10.83 -23.91 -5.44
CA ILE A 751 11.59 -22.69 -5.18
C ILE A 751 11.50 -21.78 -6.40
N ALA A 752 11.22 -20.50 -6.18
CA ALA A 752 11.42 -19.45 -7.18
C ALA A 752 12.78 -18.77 -6.96
N ILE A 753 13.60 -18.69 -8.01
CA ILE A 753 14.93 -18.06 -7.97
C ILE A 753 14.86 -16.70 -8.64
N SER A 754 15.22 -15.66 -7.89
CA SER A 754 15.33 -14.29 -8.36
C SER A 754 16.76 -13.77 -8.30
N ARG A 755 17.15 -12.98 -9.30
CA ARG A 755 18.46 -12.31 -9.40
C ARG A 755 18.27 -10.81 -9.35
N ARG A 756 19.24 -10.09 -8.77
CA ARG A 756 19.22 -8.63 -8.75
C ARG A 756 19.71 -8.07 -10.10
N ILE A 757 18.84 -7.39 -10.83
CA ILE A 757 19.10 -6.76 -12.14
C ILE A 757 18.51 -5.35 -12.09
N ASP A 758 19.26 -4.34 -12.52
CA ASP A 758 18.85 -2.93 -12.49
C ASP A 758 18.32 -2.49 -11.11
N LYS A 759 19.04 -2.91 -10.05
CA LYS A 759 18.73 -2.75 -8.62
C LYS A 759 17.52 -3.54 -8.10
N HIS A 760 16.59 -4.00 -8.95
CA HIS A 760 15.39 -4.75 -8.59
C HIS A 760 15.64 -6.27 -8.59
N TRP A 761 14.81 -7.03 -7.88
CA TRP A 761 14.81 -8.50 -8.00
C TRP A 761 13.93 -8.93 -9.18
N ARG A 762 14.45 -9.81 -10.03
CA ARG A 762 13.75 -10.36 -11.21
C ARG A 762 13.75 -11.87 -11.17
N LEU A 763 12.62 -12.48 -11.47
CA LEU A 763 12.48 -13.93 -11.58
C LEU A 763 13.34 -14.44 -12.75
N ILE A 764 14.29 -15.35 -12.48
CA ILE A 764 15.17 -15.94 -13.49
C ILE A 764 14.90 -17.42 -13.77
N GLY A 765 14.19 -18.09 -12.87
CA GLY A 765 13.95 -19.53 -12.95
C GLY A 765 13.33 -20.08 -11.68
N TRP A 766 13.25 -21.41 -11.64
CA TRP A 766 12.72 -22.16 -10.51
C TRP A 766 13.62 -23.35 -10.19
N ALA A 767 13.44 -23.93 -9.01
CA ALA A 767 14.14 -25.13 -8.61
C ALA A 767 13.27 -26.04 -7.74
N ASN A 768 13.72 -27.27 -7.54
CA ASN A 768 13.18 -28.20 -6.54
C ASN A 768 14.27 -28.50 -5.52
N ILE A 769 13.93 -28.58 -4.24
CA ILE A 769 14.86 -29.10 -3.21
C ILE A 769 15.07 -30.61 -3.43
N VAL A 770 16.33 -31.05 -3.44
CA VAL A 770 16.69 -32.48 -3.57
C VAL A 770 17.27 -33.02 -2.26
N ALA A 771 18.13 -32.22 -1.62
CA ALA A 771 18.75 -32.53 -0.33
C ALA A 771 19.17 -31.22 0.36
N GLY A 772 19.68 -31.30 1.58
CA GLY A 772 20.26 -30.16 2.27
C GLY A 772 20.89 -30.54 3.60
N ASN A 773 21.66 -29.63 4.18
CA ASN A 773 22.21 -29.75 5.52
C ASN A 773 21.18 -29.21 6.52
N THR A 774 20.65 -30.13 7.33
CA THR A 774 19.70 -29.84 8.42
C THR A 774 20.43 -29.31 9.65
N LEU A 775 19.85 -28.31 10.31
CA LEU A 775 20.08 -28.03 11.72
C LEU A 775 19.03 -28.76 12.54
N GLU A 776 19.48 -29.45 13.58
CA GLU A 776 18.58 -29.87 14.65
C GLU A 776 18.24 -28.64 15.51
N PRO A 777 16.94 -28.38 15.78
CA PRO A 777 16.54 -27.29 16.67
C PRO A 777 17.03 -27.59 18.09
N ILE A 778 17.55 -26.58 18.79
CA ILE A 778 17.84 -26.71 20.22
C ILE A 778 16.50 -26.61 20.95
N VAL A 779 16.11 -27.70 21.62
CA VAL A 779 14.92 -27.80 22.44
C VAL A 779 15.39 -27.86 23.90
N ASP A 780 15.30 -26.72 24.57
CA ASP A 780 15.45 -26.59 26.03
C ASP A 780 14.13 -26.98 26.74
#